data_AF-A0A6L9LYR0-F1
#
_entry.id   AF-A0A6L9LYR0-F1
#
_cell.length_a   1.000
_cell.length_b   1.000
_cell.length_c   1.000
_cell.angle_alpha   90.00
_cell.angle_beta   90.00
_cell.angle_gamma   90.00
#
_symmetry.space_group_name_H-M   'P 1'
#
loop_
_entity.id
_entity.type
_entity.pdbx_description
1 polymer ?
#
loop_
_entity_poly.entity_id
_entity_poly.type
_entity_poly.pdbx_seq_one_letter_code
_entity_poly.pdbx_strand_id
1 'polypeptide(L)'
;MKLNILAEKLDTHACEVLDALRSMGVHLSLFCPESSTGTYPADLFETIGTPLPEADAILCIPTPSLLALETPICSVESWKKLLTQLSVPVVLDASRLPLSERGHAVAAQWTALLPEISGLIVRDPMQLDILKHCTAAHTLTVAEYLRHSCVPRHVATDINWLLLTTTTRNAPTPVPPSTLFDTLLNAPCHDVAARDCARSVLQVDPLCYPALVRLHRLNVPKKEWTAHGLLHAAQSLDRFSWLHEIQANEQCDAPVSDQEFFGDLREYTLGSGPRETKRILLFVVYKQRDLFIDLLLMAQLERLGHEVILRPLNITTCNSIVELRPDLIIWGARTTPIQRSLSHFAADRGILQVVRREEGLIYRPTWDERSPEWKSLTLGTEDYSPYVDLEIGFNEDFRRIISTEGHMPGERVRAVGAMTFDIYDQHSLNELFPDRKTVFDQLDLDLDKKLLIMASPWSYADRQAETAIPEAGSAAHKLLAHSQKIIDEAQEGRAAWFAFMRHFCHDFSDEWNVLLKVHPGERIEAYDTFIADNHLPIKTICDGYMIEILRHCDMLLHAGSTTSVEAHLLGIPSIAYWVQEGSRHPLHQLTPIVNTYEDFLTFFSETPLHTSTMTEERLEFAQNTFWGTIDGHACERAAKAIDDLIAGSTNVPYRFPTDAWTSHTDTAENDMGLYLTIAEIEKYTKLIKTLEFQ
;
A
#
# COMPACT_ATOMS: atom_id res chain seq x y z
N MET A 1 29.08 22.61 -8.57
CA MET A 1 30.15 23.60 -8.29
C MET A 1 30.99 23.25 -7.05
N LYS A 2 30.41 22.78 -5.92
CA LYS A 2 31.18 22.31 -4.75
C LYS A 2 31.82 20.91 -4.88
N LEU A 3 31.36 20.07 -5.83
CA LEU A 3 31.95 18.75 -6.14
C LEU A 3 33.26 18.80 -6.96
N ASN A 4 33.53 19.90 -7.69
CA ASN A 4 34.80 20.05 -8.45
C ASN A 4 36.01 20.28 -7.52
N ILE A 5 35.77 20.69 -6.28
CA ILE A 5 36.82 20.90 -5.26
C ILE A 5 37.28 19.57 -4.62
N LEU A 6 36.46 18.50 -4.72
CA LEU A 6 36.80 17.18 -4.19
C LEU A 6 37.76 16.41 -5.12
N ALA A 7 37.64 16.62 -6.44
CA ALA A 7 38.48 15.97 -7.45
C ALA A 7 39.94 16.46 -7.44
N GLU A 8 40.22 17.67 -6.97
CA GLU A 8 41.59 18.20 -6.84
C GLU A 8 42.35 17.62 -5.62
N LYS A 9 41.68 16.87 -4.72
CA LYS A 9 42.27 16.35 -3.48
C LYS A 9 42.32 14.82 -3.39
N LEU A 10 41.84 14.13 -4.42
CA LEU A 10 41.86 12.67 -4.51
C LEU A 10 43.01 12.22 -5.43
N ASP A 11 43.65 11.10 -5.08
CA ASP A 11 44.66 10.46 -5.94
C ASP A 11 44.02 10.04 -7.27
N THR A 12 44.81 10.00 -8.35
CA THR A 12 44.37 9.77 -9.73
C THR A 12 43.47 8.55 -9.88
N HIS A 13 43.67 7.53 -9.03
CA HIS A 13 42.90 6.29 -9.02
C HIS A 13 41.47 6.42 -8.46
N ALA A 14 41.23 7.32 -7.50
CA ALA A 14 39.88 7.55 -6.97
C ALA A 14 39.00 8.36 -7.93
N CYS A 15 39.61 9.21 -8.77
CA CYS A 15 38.93 9.87 -9.87
C CYS A 15 38.51 8.87 -10.97
N GLU A 16 39.37 7.90 -11.30
CA GLU A 16 39.06 6.82 -12.25
C GLU A 16 37.88 5.94 -11.77
N VAL A 17 37.78 5.68 -10.45
CA VAL A 17 36.67 4.93 -9.83
C VAL A 17 35.34 5.70 -9.93
N LEU A 18 35.36 7.01 -9.66
CA LEU A 18 34.15 7.84 -9.72
C LEU A 18 33.69 8.08 -11.17
N ASP A 19 34.62 8.17 -12.12
CA ASP A 19 34.29 8.31 -13.55
C ASP A 19 33.82 6.98 -14.18
N ALA A 20 34.33 5.84 -13.72
CA ALA A 20 33.82 4.51 -14.09
C ALA A 20 32.37 4.32 -13.61
N LEU A 21 32.07 4.62 -12.34
CA LEU A 21 30.71 4.50 -11.79
C LEU A 21 29.71 5.46 -12.45
N ARG A 22 30.16 6.67 -12.84
CA ARG A 22 29.36 7.64 -13.61
C ARG A 22 29.11 7.19 -15.04
N SER A 23 30.11 6.66 -15.74
CA SER A 23 29.95 6.17 -17.12
C SER A 23 29.06 4.94 -17.22
N MET A 24 28.86 4.21 -16.11
CA MET A 24 27.95 3.07 -15.99
C MET A 24 26.50 3.46 -15.63
N GLY A 25 26.18 4.75 -15.51
CA GLY A 25 24.80 5.22 -15.26
C GLY A 25 24.23 4.87 -13.87
N VAL A 26 25.08 4.53 -12.91
CA VAL A 26 24.66 4.11 -11.57
C VAL A 26 24.17 5.32 -10.77
N HIS A 27 22.84 5.40 -10.57
CA HIS A 27 22.23 6.30 -9.58
C HIS A 27 22.11 5.56 -8.24
N LEU A 28 22.78 6.06 -7.19
CA LEU A 28 22.66 5.60 -5.82
C LEU A 28 21.65 6.48 -5.08
N SER A 29 20.60 5.87 -4.52
CA SER A 29 19.57 6.57 -3.73
C SER A 29 19.78 6.38 -2.23
N LEU A 30 19.49 7.43 -1.47
CA LEU A 30 19.57 7.51 0.00
C LEU A 30 18.34 6.92 0.69
N PHE A 31 18.55 6.25 1.84
CA PHE A 31 17.48 5.80 2.75
C PHE A 31 17.71 6.34 4.17
N CYS A 32 16.64 6.83 4.80
CA CYS A 32 16.58 7.22 6.22
C CYS A 32 15.46 6.42 6.90
N PRO A 33 15.72 5.60 7.93
CA PRO A 33 14.66 4.89 8.65
C PRO A 33 14.20 5.71 9.87
N GLU A 34 12.92 6.07 9.92
CA GLU A 34 12.23 6.40 11.17
C GLU A 34 11.36 5.21 11.61
N SER A 35 11.22 5.09 12.93
CA SER A 35 10.82 3.93 13.73
C SER A 35 9.50 3.27 13.34
N SER A 36 9.52 1.95 13.10
CA SER A 36 8.34 1.09 13.19
C SER A 36 8.37 0.25 14.47
N THR A 37 7.35 0.40 15.30
CA THR A 37 7.20 -0.30 16.58
C THR A 37 6.51 -1.65 16.38
N GLY A 38 7.32 -2.71 16.30
CA GLY A 38 6.90 -4.07 16.65
C GLY A 38 7.25 -4.35 18.11
N THR A 39 6.33 -4.94 18.86
CA THR A 39 6.40 -5.20 20.32
C THR A 39 7.71 -5.86 20.78
N TYR A 40 8.57 -5.09 21.45
CA TYR A 40 9.72 -5.53 22.23
C TYR A 40 9.80 -4.69 23.53
N PRO A 41 10.53 -5.14 24.58
CA PRO A 41 10.54 -4.47 25.88
C PRO A 41 11.02 -3.02 25.75
N ALA A 42 10.28 -2.09 26.37
CA ALA A 42 10.48 -0.64 26.26
C ALA A 42 11.85 -0.14 26.73
N ASP A 43 12.60 -0.98 27.43
CA ASP A 43 13.80 -0.61 28.20
C ASP A 43 15.06 -0.43 27.33
N LEU A 44 15.01 -0.74 26.02
CA LEU A 44 16.17 -0.68 25.13
C LEU A 44 16.25 0.59 24.26
N PHE A 45 15.18 1.38 24.15
CA PHE A 45 15.04 2.43 23.12
C PHE A 45 15.38 3.86 23.58
N GLU A 46 15.56 4.12 24.87
CA GLU A 46 15.86 5.48 25.36
C GLU A 46 17.27 5.99 25.03
N THR A 47 18.15 5.19 24.41
CA THR A 47 19.57 5.56 24.22
C THR A 47 20.00 5.89 22.79
N ILE A 48 19.12 5.81 21.78
CA ILE A 48 19.54 5.98 20.37
C ILE A 48 18.62 6.96 19.65
N GLY A 49 19.02 8.23 19.60
CA GLY A 49 18.27 9.29 18.94
C GLY A 49 19.19 10.26 18.20
N THR A 50 19.38 10.03 16.89
CA THR A 50 19.73 11.06 15.90
C THR A 50 19.57 10.47 14.49
N PRO A 51 18.94 11.17 13.51
CA PRO A 51 18.89 10.74 12.11
C PRO A 51 20.29 10.78 11.45
N LEU A 52 20.49 9.95 10.42
CA LEU A 52 21.72 9.95 9.60
C LEU A 52 21.95 11.35 8.98
N PRO A 53 23.21 11.81 8.84
CA PRO A 53 23.50 13.00 8.06
C PRO A 53 23.16 12.75 6.58
N GLU A 54 22.49 13.71 5.94
CA GLU A 54 22.27 13.74 4.49
C GLU A 54 23.63 13.63 3.76
N ALA A 55 23.89 12.51 3.11
CA ALA A 55 25.14 12.27 2.37
C ALA A 55 24.84 11.56 1.06
N ASP A 56 25.34 12.07 -0.06
CA ASP A 56 24.95 11.65 -1.42
C ASP A 56 25.26 10.18 -1.83
N ALA A 57 25.84 9.35 -0.95
CA ALA A 57 26.15 7.94 -1.22
C ALA A 57 26.34 7.11 0.06
N ILE A 58 25.91 5.83 0.05
CA ILE A 58 26.16 4.85 1.13
C ILE A 58 26.93 3.66 0.55
N LEU A 59 28.03 3.26 1.20
CA LEU A 59 28.80 2.06 0.82
C LEU A 59 28.37 0.86 1.67
N CYS A 60 27.80 -0.17 1.04
CA CYS A 60 27.45 -1.43 1.71
C CYS A 60 28.54 -2.49 1.53
N ILE A 61 29.04 -3.07 2.63
CA ILE A 61 30.08 -4.11 2.60
C ILE A 61 29.49 -5.47 3.04
N PRO A 62 29.37 -6.46 2.15
CA PRO A 62 28.79 -7.76 2.47
C PRO A 62 29.74 -8.66 3.28
N THR A 63 29.18 -9.45 4.22
CA THR A 63 29.93 -10.32 5.14
C THR A 63 30.93 -11.31 4.49
N PRO A 64 30.65 -11.94 3.32
CA PRO A 64 31.56 -12.89 2.70
C PRO A 64 32.89 -12.26 2.24
N SER A 65 32.87 -10.97 1.89
CA SER A 65 34.04 -10.19 1.51
C SER A 65 35.00 -9.95 2.69
N LEU A 66 34.49 -10.05 3.92
CA LEU A 66 35.20 -9.80 5.17
C LEU A 66 35.57 -11.07 5.94
N LEU A 67 34.99 -12.24 5.62
CA LEU A 67 35.51 -13.53 6.11
C LEU A 67 36.94 -13.83 5.59
N ALA A 68 37.43 -13.03 4.63
CA ALA A 68 38.84 -12.97 4.26
C ALA A 68 39.76 -12.38 5.36
N LEU A 69 39.23 -11.87 6.47
CA LEU A 69 40.01 -11.38 7.63
C LEU A 69 40.83 -12.47 8.35
N GLU A 70 40.60 -13.77 8.06
CA GLU A 70 41.48 -14.85 8.50
C GLU A 70 42.72 -15.04 7.60
N THR A 71 42.76 -14.40 6.42
CA THR A 71 44.01 -14.30 5.66
C THR A 71 44.88 -13.19 6.25
N PRO A 72 46.22 -13.33 6.32
CA PRO A 72 47.14 -12.36 6.95
C PRO A 72 47.18 -10.96 6.30
N ILE A 73 46.25 -10.65 5.39
CA ILE A 73 46.36 -9.59 4.39
C ILE A 73 45.62 -8.31 4.83
N CYS A 74 44.69 -8.36 5.80
CA CYS A 74 43.96 -7.17 6.27
C CYS A 74 43.87 -7.08 7.79
N SER A 75 44.61 -6.14 8.39
CA SER A 75 44.47 -5.80 9.81
C SER A 75 43.28 -4.85 10.04
N VAL A 76 42.70 -4.85 11.25
CA VAL A 76 41.67 -3.87 11.68
C VAL A 76 42.10 -2.43 11.36
N GLU A 77 43.39 -2.12 11.56
CA GLU A 77 43.94 -0.78 11.31
C GLU A 77 43.90 -0.37 9.83
N SER A 78 44.04 -1.34 8.92
CA SER A 78 43.94 -1.12 7.48
C SER A 78 42.51 -0.77 7.08
N TRP A 79 41.52 -1.43 7.70
CA TRP A 79 40.11 -1.14 7.49
C TRP A 79 39.70 0.21 8.05
N LYS A 80 40.13 0.56 9.28
CA LYS A 80 39.90 1.90 9.85
C LYS A 80 40.39 2.97 8.90
N LYS A 81 41.64 2.84 8.45
CA LYS A 81 42.26 3.81 7.53
C LYS A 81 41.48 3.96 6.22
N LEU A 82 40.98 2.85 5.66
CA LEU A 82 40.16 2.88 4.44
C LEU A 82 38.81 3.60 4.70
N LEU A 83 38.12 3.25 5.78
CA LEU A 83 36.83 3.83 6.14
C LEU A 83 36.94 5.34 6.41
N THR A 84 37.96 5.76 7.16
CA THR A 84 38.23 7.19 7.40
C THR A 84 38.57 7.96 6.13
N GLN A 85 39.15 7.30 5.11
CA GLN A 85 39.49 7.94 3.82
C GLN A 85 38.30 8.10 2.88
N LEU A 86 37.32 7.18 2.95
CA LEU A 86 36.20 7.14 2.01
C LEU A 86 35.22 8.31 2.18
N SER A 87 35.19 9.00 3.33
CA SER A 87 34.35 10.18 3.60
C SER A 87 32.85 10.02 3.24
N VAL A 88 32.37 8.78 3.17
CA VAL A 88 30.96 8.42 2.91
C VAL A 88 30.44 7.52 4.04
N PRO A 89 29.15 7.58 4.37
CA PRO A 89 28.55 6.64 5.29
C PRO A 89 28.76 5.19 4.86
N VAL A 90 29.23 4.35 5.78
CA VAL A 90 29.46 2.93 5.52
C VAL A 90 28.48 2.08 6.32
N VAL A 91 27.76 1.19 5.62
CA VAL A 91 26.84 0.23 6.22
C VAL A 91 27.44 -1.18 6.11
N LEU A 92 27.61 -1.84 7.25
CA LEU A 92 28.24 -3.15 7.32
C LEU A 92 27.17 -4.24 7.41
N ASP A 93 27.22 -5.24 6.53
CA ASP A 93 26.29 -6.38 6.58
C ASP A 93 26.81 -7.50 7.51
N ALA A 94 26.27 -7.56 8.72
CA ALA A 94 26.50 -8.59 9.75
C ALA A 94 25.63 -9.83 9.60
N SER A 95 24.67 -9.80 8.69
CA SER A 95 23.64 -10.83 8.54
C SER A 95 24.14 -12.25 8.39
N ARG A 96 25.32 -12.40 7.80
CA ARG A 96 25.87 -13.71 7.43
C ARG A 96 26.94 -14.19 8.41
N LEU A 97 27.08 -13.54 9.58
CA LEU A 97 27.97 -14.02 10.64
C LEU A 97 27.43 -15.33 11.25
N PRO A 98 28.21 -16.42 11.25
CA PRO A 98 27.83 -17.64 11.94
C PRO A 98 27.93 -17.44 13.46
N LEU A 99 26.89 -17.83 14.22
CA LEU A 99 26.80 -17.76 15.69
C LEU A 99 27.72 -18.77 16.44
N SER A 100 28.84 -19.17 15.83
CA SER A 100 29.80 -20.14 16.37
C SER A 100 30.95 -19.46 17.13
N GLU A 101 31.83 -20.21 17.81
CA GLU A 101 33.06 -19.65 18.43
C GLU A 101 33.93 -18.83 17.46
N ARG A 102 33.94 -19.19 16.16
CA ARG A 102 34.57 -18.37 15.10
C ARG A 102 33.89 -17.02 14.91
N GLY A 103 32.56 -16.96 15.07
CA GLY A 103 31.79 -15.72 15.05
C GLY A 103 32.20 -14.75 16.15
N HIS A 104 32.59 -15.24 17.33
CA HIS A 104 33.03 -14.39 18.44
C HIS A 104 34.38 -13.71 18.20
N ALA A 105 35.36 -14.41 17.59
CA ALA A 105 36.65 -13.82 17.24
C ALA A 105 36.52 -12.74 16.14
N VAL A 106 35.67 -13.00 15.16
CA VAL A 106 35.32 -12.02 14.11
C VAL A 106 34.55 -10.84 14.71
N ALA A 107 33.61 -11.08 15.63
CA ALA A 107 32.88 -10.03 16.33
C ALA A 107 33.79 -9.09 17.15
N ALA A 108 34.87 -9.60 17.75
CA ALA A 108 35.84 -8.76 18.47
C ALA A 108 36.60 -7.80 17.53
N GLN A 109 36.98 -8.27 16.33
CA GLN A 109 37.60 -7.42 15.30
C GLN A 109 36.61 -6.39 14.75
N TRP A 110 35.34 -6.78 14.62
CA TRP A 110 34.26 -5.92 14.15
C TRP A 110 33.95 -4.83 15.15
N THR A 111 33.91 -5.17 16.44
CA THR A 111 33.73 -4.21 17.53
C THR A 111 34.75 -3.08 17.47
N ALA A 112 35.97 -3.38 17.02
CA ALA A 112 37.01 -2.37 16.84
C ALA A 112 36.78 -1.45 15.62
N LEU A 113 36.02 -1.87 14.61
CA LEU A 113 35.65 -1.09 13.41
C LEU A 113 34.33 -0.33 13.55
N LEU A 114 33.47 -0.71 14.50
CA LEU A 114 32.16 -0.09 14.73
C LEU A 114 32.17 1.45 14.86
N PRO A 115 33.19 2.09 15.48
CA PRO A 115 33.23 3.55 15.55
C PRO A 115 33.39 4.25 14.20
N GLU A 116 33.84 3.53 13.17
CA GLU A 116 34.16 4.08 11.84
C GLU A 116 33.06 3.76 10.80
N ILE A 117 31.97 3.10 11.19
CA ILE A 117 30.84 2.76 10.30
C ILE A 117 29.59 3.52 10.72
N SER A 118 28.75 3.84 9.75
CA SER A 118 27.54 4.65 9.92
C SER A 118 26.27 3.80 10.09
N GLY A 119 26.32 2.51 9.76
CA GLY A 119 25.22 1.57 9.99
C GLY A 119 25.65 0.10 9.96
N LEU A 120 24.78 -0.77 10.43
CA LEU A 120 24.99 -2.21 10.60
C LEU A 120 23.71 -2.97 10.20
N ILE A 121 23.81 -4.05 9.43
CA ILE A 121 22.68 -4.92 9.08
C ILE A 121 22.83 -6.25 9.81
N VAL A 122 21.90 -6.67 10.66
CA VAL A 122 21.97 -7.91 11.46
C VAL A 122 20.83 -8.87 11.10
N ARG A 123 21.04 -10.18 11.21
CA ARG A 123 20.03 -11.19 10.82
C ARG A 123 18.93 -11.41 11.82
N ASP A 124 19.26 -11.37 13.09
CA ASP A 124 18.31 -11.53 14.17
C ASP A 124 18.77 -10.76 15.41
N PRO A 125 17.85 -10.35 16.31
CA PRO A 125 18.16 -9.67 17.56
C PRO A 125 19.24 -10.34 18.44
N MET A 126 19.43 -11.65 18.39
CA MET A 126 20.49 -12.35 19.12
C MET A 126 21.91 -11.99 18.63
N GLN A 127 22.07 -11.51 17.39
CA GLN A 127 23.35 -11.00 16.89
C GLN A 127 23.70 -9.62 17.43
N LEU A 128 22.70 -8.80 17.82
CA LEU A 128 22.92 -7.57 18.59
C LEU A 128 23.53 -7.89 19.96
N ASP A 129 23.16 -9.04 20.53
CA ASP A 129 23.65 -9.50 21.83
C ASP A 129 25.15 -9.91 21.81
N ILE A 130 25.72 -10.14 20.61
CA ILE A 130 27.16 -10.35 20.39
C ILE A 130 27.89 -9.01 20.27
N LEU A 131 27.18 -7.93 19.92
CA LEU A 131 27.71 -6.59 19.61
C LEU A 131 27.25 -5.54 20.64
N LYS A 132 27.02 -5.96 21.90
CA LYS A 132 26.48 -5.21 23.07
C LYS A 132 27.06 -3.82 23.38
N HIS A 133 28.04 -3.34 22.62
CA HIS A 133 28.69 -2.05 22.78
C HIS A 133 28.48 -1.09 21.60
N CYS A 134 27.59 -1.44 20.65
CA CYS A 134 27.34 -0.63 19.45
C CYS A 134 26.27 0.44 19.69
N THR A 135 26.65 1.58 20.28
CA THR A 135 25.72 2.71 20.50
C THR A 135 25.70 3.74 19.37
N ALA A 136 26.62 3.65 18.41
CA ALA A 136 26.83 4.68 17.38
C ALA A 136 26.34 4.32 15.96
N ALA A 137 26.02 3.06 15.66
CA ALA A 137 25.62 2.63 14.32
C ALA A 137 24.13 2.23 14.27
N HIS A 138 23.41 2.71 13.26
CA HIS A 138 22.02 2.32 13.00
C HIS A 138 21.94 0.83 12.66
N THR A 139 21.04 0.07 13.29
CA THR A 139 20.88 -1.36 13.03
C THR A 139 19.64 -1.65 12.19
N LEU A 140 19.79 -2.32 11.05
CA LEU A 140 18.71 -2.83 10.19
C LEU A 140 18.63 -4.36 10.30
N THR A 141 17.45 -4.96 10.37
CA THR A 141 17.36 -6.43 10.34
C THR A 141 17.46 -6.99 8.91
N VAL A 142 17.93 -8.21 8.72
CA VAL A 142 18.07 -8.87 7.40
C VAL A 142 16.76 -9.04 6.67
N ALA A 143 15.68 -9.21 7.42
CA ALA A 143 14.35 -9.29 6.83
C ALA A 143 13.96 -7.94 6.18
N GLU A 144 14.42 -6.82 6.73
CA GLU A 144 14.26 -5.48 6.16
C GLU A 144 15.28 -5.24 5.03
N TYR A 145 16.55 -5.58 5.22
CA TYR A 145 17.57 -5.38 4.19
C TYR A 145 17.35 -6.23 2.93
N LEU A 146 17.02 -7.52 3.07
CA LEU A 146 16.70 -8.39 1.92
C LEU A 146 15.36 -8.06 1.27
N ARG A 147 14.51 -7.27 1.93
CA ARG A 147 13.34 -6.62 1.31
C ARG A 147 13.72 -5.41 0.45
N HIS A 148 14.93 -4.87 0.59
CA HIS A 148 15.33 -3.58 -0.01
C HIS A 148 16.63 -3.64 -0.84
N SER A 149 17.38 -4.75 -0.84
CA SER A 149 18.63 -4.87 -1.61
C SER A 149 18.40 -5.47 -3.00
N CYS A 150 18.02 -4.64 -3.98
CA CYS A 150 18.00 -5.00 -5.41
C CYS A 150 19.34 -4.74 -6.09
N VAL A 151 20.48 -4.99 -5.43
CA VAL A 151 21.80 -4.81 -6.07
C VAL A 151 22.01 -5.98 -7.04
N PRO A 152 22.11 -5.73 -8.36
CA PRO A 152 22.36 -6.80 -9.33
C PRO A 152 23.63 -7.57 -8.94
N ARG A 153 23.63 -8.91 -9.07
CA ARG A 153 24.75 -9.72 -8.56
C ARG A 153 26.09 -9.29 -9.15
N HIS A 154 26.14 -8.92 -10.42
CA HIS A 154 27.38 -8.42 -11.05
C HIS A 154 27.94 -7.17 -10.36
N VAL A 155 27.08 -6.27 -9.85
CA VAL A 155 27.49 -5.11 -9.06
C VAL A 155 28.03 -5.56 -7.69
N ALA A 156 27.38 -6.51 -7.03
CA ALA A 156 27.89 -7.07 -5.77
C ALA A 156 29.24 -7.81 -5.97
N THR A 157 29.40 -8.50 -7.10
CA THR A 157 30.62 -9.20 -7.49
C THR A 157 31.74 -8.22 -7.88
N ASP A 158 31.43 -7.09 -8.50
CA ASP A 158 32.36 -5.99 -8.78
C ASP A 158 32.81 -5.26 -7.52
N ILE A 159 31.90 -5.05 -6.57
CA ILE A 159 32.25 -4.52 -5.25
C ILE A 159 33.23 -5.50 -4.58
N ASN A 160 32.98 -6.81 -4.65
CA ASN A 160 33.90 -7.80 -4.09
C ASN A 160 35.25 -7.83 -4.82
N TRP A 161 35.26 -7.68 -6.15
CA TRP A 161 36.46 -7.53 -6.95
C TRP A 161 37.29 -6.32 -6.54
N LEU A 162 36.64 -5.16 -6.39
CA LEU A 162 37.29 -3.90 -6.01
C LEU A 162 37.95 -4.01 -4.63
N LEU A 163 37.30 -4.70 -3.69
CA LEU A 163 37.85 -4.97 -2.36
C LEU A 163 39.04 -5.93 -2.40
N LEU A 164 39.05 -6.90 -3.32
CA LEU A 164 40.18 -7.83 -3.49
C LEU A 164 41.37 -7.18 -4.20
N THR A 165 41.15 -6.30 -5.17
CA THR A 165 42.22 -5.65 -5.94
C THR A 165 42.94 -4.55 -5.18
N THR A 166 42.22 -3.81 -4.33
CA THR A 166 42.79 -2.80 -3.44
C THR A 166 43.69 -3.39 -2.35
N THR A 167 43.54 -4.68 -2.04
CA THR A 167 44.30 -5.37 -0.98
C THR A 167 45.54 -6.12 -1.50
N THR A 168 45.60 -6.48 -2.78
CA THR A 168 46.77 -7.14 -3.40
C THR A 168 47.60 -6.19 -4.28
N ARG A 169 48.49 -5.40 -3.67
CA ARG A 169 49.27 -4.32 -4.34
C ARG A 169 50.15 -4.71 -5.54
N ASN A 170 50.39 -5.99 -5.81
CA ASN A 170 51.36 -6.44 -6.83
C ASN A 170 50.83 -7.53 -7.78
N ALA A 171 49.55 -7.87 -7.74
CA ALA A 171 48.97 -8.80 -8.71
C ALA A 171 48.41 -8.03 -9.91
N PRO A 172 48.55 -8.52 -11.15
CA PRO A 172 47.85 -7.93 -12.29
C PRO A 172 46.35 -7.92 -11.99
N THR A 173 45.76 -6.72 -11.99
CA THR A 173 44.36 -6.51 -11.62
C THR A 173 43.48 -7.29 -12.60
N PRO A 174 42.73 -8.33 -12.16
CA PRO A 174 41.75 -8.97 -13.03
C PRO A 174 40.75 -7.92 -13.51
N VAL A 175 40.14 -8.10 -14.68
CA VAL A 175 39.12 -7.17 -15.20
C VAL A 175 37.89 -7.22 -14.29
N PRO A 176 37.16 -6.10 -14.03
CA PRO A 176 35.93 -6.15 -13.24
C PRO A 176 34.98 -7.24 -13.74
N PRO A 177 34.48 -8.14 -12.88
CA PRO A 177 33.60 -9.22 -13.26
C PRO A 177 32.43 -8.81 -14.15
N SER A 178 31.82 -7.65 -13.94
CA SER A 178 30.73 -7.12 -14.78
C SER A 178 31.09 -7.03 -16.27
N THR A 179 32.33 -6.68 -16.59
CA THR A 179 32.82 -6.65 -17.98
C THR A 179 32.90 -8.06 -18.60
N LEU A 180 32.96 -9.09 -17.75
CA LEU A 180 32.94 -10.48 -18.15
C LEU A 180 31.52 -11.04 -18.20
N PHE A 181 30.54 -10.39 -17.56
CA PHE A 181 29.16 -10.87 -17.51
C PHE A 181 28.51 -10.87 -18.90
N ASP A 182 28.75 -9.87 -19.75
CA ASP A 182 28.21 -9.89 -21.12
C ASP A 182 28.77 -11.07 -21.93
N THR A 183 30.06 -11.37 -21.79
CA THR A 183 30.68 -12.54 -22.43
C THR A 183 30.14 -13.83 -21.81
N LEU A 184 29.95 -13.86 -20.50
CA LEU A 184 29.49 -15.02 -19.75
C LEU A 184 28.02 -15.35 -19.99
N LEU A 185 27.18 -14.34 -20.24
CA LEU A 185 25.75 -14.48 -20.48
C LEU A 185 25.43 -14.68 -21.97
N ASN A 186 26.12 -13.99 -22.88
CA ASN A 186 25.76 -13.99 -24.31
C ASN A 186 26.54 -15.01 -25.17
N ALA A 187 27.62 -15.61 -24.67
CA ALA A 187 28.40 -16.56 -25.47
C ALA A 187 27.68 -17.92 -25.63
N PRO A 188 27.88 -18.66 -26.75
CA PRO A 188 27.32 -20.00 -26.92
C PRO A 188 27.69 -20.97 -25.78
N CYS A 189 26.82 -21.94 -25.48
CA CYS A 189 26.98 -22.88 -24.35
C CYS A 189 28.31 -23.66 -24.34
N HIS A 190 28.99 -23.75 -25.49
CA HIS A 190 30.24 -24.47 -25.74
C HIS A 190 31.47 -23.55 -25.90
N ASP A 191 31.33 -22.24 -25.68
CA ASP A 191 32.41 -21.29 -25.86
C ASP A 191 33.48 -21.40 -24.75
N VAL A 192 34.73 -21.60 -25.17
CA VAL A 192 35.91 -21.67 -24.30
C VAL A 192 36.16 -20.33 -23.60
N ALA A 193 35.87 -19.19 -24.26
CA ALA A 193 36.01 -17.87 -23.67
C ALA A 193 35.02 -17.66 -22.51
N ALA A 194 33.80 -18.18 -22.64
CA ALA A 194 32.80 -18.13 -21.57
C ALA A 194 33.20 -18.98 -20.36
N ARG A 195 33.83 -20.14 -20.60
CA ARG A 195 34.41 -20.99 -19.54
C ARG A 195 35.47 -20.25 -18.74
N ASP A 196 36.37 -19.57 -19.43
CA ASP A 196 37.50 -18.89 -18.82
C ASP A 196 37.06 -17.58 -18.13
N CYS A 197 36.03 -16.91 -18.66
CA CYS A 197 35.30 -15.85 -17.96
C CYS A 197 34.65 -16.37 -16.68
N ALA A 198 33.96 -17.51 -16.72
CA ALA A 198 33.30 -18.09 -15.55
C ALA A 198 34.30 -18.45 -14.46
N ARG A 199 35.45 -19.03 -14.82
CA ARG A 199 36.54 -19.28 -13.87
C ARG A 199 37.07 -17.99 -13.26
N SER A 200 37.26 -16.96 -14.07
CA SER A 200 37.74 -15.64 -13.60
C SER A 200 36.74 -14.99 -12.64
N VAL A 201 35.44 -15.07 -12.93
CA VAL A 201 34.39 -14.56 -12.04
C VAL A 201 34.34 -15.35 -10.73
N LEU A 202 34.48 -16.67 -10.76
CA LEU A 202 34.46 -17.51 -9.55
C LEU A 202 35.70 -17.38 -8.66
N GLN A 203 36.82 -16.91 -9.21
CA GLN A 203 37.98 -16.53 -8.39
C GLN A 203 37.69 -15.32 -7.51
N VAL A 204 36.76 -14.46 -7.94
CA VAL A 204 36.34 -13.26 -7.22
C VAL A 204 35.13 -13.52 -6.34
N ASP A 205 34.10 -14.19 -6.88
CA ASP A 205 32.88 -14.55 -6.18
C ASP A 205 32.58 -16.04 -6.39
N PRO A 206 33.06 -16.92 -5.49
CA PRO A 206 32.87 -18.37 -5.60
C PRO A 206 31.41 -18.83 -5.63
N LEU A 207 30.47 -17.93 -5.29
CA LEU A 207 29.03 -18.19 -5.25
C LEU A 207 28.29 -17.42 -6.35
N CYS A 208 29.00 -16.89 -7.34
CA CYS A 208 28.40 -16.30 -8.52
C CYS A 208 27.68 -17.39 -9.34
N TYR A 209 26.36 -17.44 -9.19
CA TYR A 209 25.54 -18.50 -9.75
C TYR A 209 25.62 -18.59 -11.30
N PRO A 210 25.58 -17.47 -12.07
CA PRO A 210 25.74 -17.54 -13.53
C PRO A 210 27.04 -18.23 -13.96
N ALA A 211 28.13 -17.98 -13.25
CA ALA A 211 29.42 -18.58 -13.56
C ALA A 211 29.48 -20.07 -13.16
N LEU A 212 28.89 -20.45 -12.03
CA LEU A 212 28.76 -21.86 -11.62
C LEU A 212 27.88 -22.67 -12.60
N VAL A 213 26.73 -22.11 -13.01
CA VAL A 213 25.86 -22.71 -14.03
C VAL A 213 26.60 -22.89 -15.34
N ARG A 214 27.33 -21.86 -15.80
CA ARG A 214 28.04 -21.90 -17.08
C ARG A 214 29.06 -23.04 -17.12
N LEU A 215 29.87 -23.17 -16.06
CA LEU A 215 30.81 -24.28 -15.95
C LEU A 215 30.09 -25.64 -15.89
N HIS A 216 28.86 -25.70 -15.37
CA HIS A 216 28.08 -26.94 -15.21
C HIS A 216 27.64 -27.46 -16.57
N ARG A 217 27.10 -26.57 -17.39
CA ARG A 217 26.67 -26.87 -18.76
C ARG A 217 27.83 -27.28 -19.66
N LEU A 218 29.03 -26.77 -19.41
CA LEU A 218 30.25 -27.13 -20.15
C LEU A 218 30.82 -28.53 -19.77
N ASN A 219 30.16 -29.29 -18.89
CA ASN A 219 30.63 -30.61 -18.42
C ASN A 219 32.07 -30.60 -17.90
N VAL A 220 32.53 -29.48 -17.33
CA VAL A 220 33.87 -29.38 -16.75
C VAL A 220 33.98 -30.42 -15.63
N PRO A 221 35.03 -31.25 -15.58
CA PRO A 221 35.11 -32.37 -14.65
C PRO A 221 34.87 -31.95 -13.19
N LYS A 222 33.92 -32.60 -12.49
CA LYS A 222 33.50 -32.30 -11.11
C LYS A 222 34.65 -32.25 -10.08
N LYS A 223 35.84 -32.76 -10.42
CA LYS A 223 37.04 -32.70 -9.58
C LYS A 223 37.69 -31.31 -9.55
N GLU A 224 37.44 -30.47 -10.54
CA GLU A 224 38.02 -29.12 -10.62
C GLU A 224 37.24 -28.08 -9.79
N TRP A 225 36.06 -28.45 -9.26
CA TRP A 225 35.09 -27.54 -8.67
C TRP A 225 33.97 -28.32 -7.99
N THR A 226 33.75 -28.11 -6.68
CA THR A 226 32.71 -28.74 -5.84
C THR A 226 31.30 -28.24 -6.17
N ALA A 227 30.94 -28.34 -7.45
CA ALA A 227 29.88 -27.58 -8.08
C ALA A 227 28.50 -27.88 -7.53
N HIS A 228 28.16 -29.11 -7.12
CA HIS A 228 26.76 -29.40 -6.75
C HIS A 228 26.35 -28.77 -5.41
N GLY A 229 27.24 -28.76 -4.41
CA GLY A 229 26.97 -28.10 -3.12
C GLY A 229 27.04 -26.57 -3.23
N LEU A 230 27.98 -26.05 -4.03
CA LEU A 230 28.13 -24.61 -4.26
C LEU A 230 27.03 -24.05 -5.16
N LEU A 231 26.52 -24.80 -6.14
CA LEU A 231 25.41 -24.37 -7.00
C LEU A 231 24.12 -24.28 -6.20
N HIS A 232 23.83 -25.25 -5.34
CA HIS A 232 22.65 -25.21 -4.46
C HIS A 232 22.76 -24.10 -3.41
N ALA A 233 23.95 -23.86 -2.86
CA ALA A 233 24.19 -22.74 -1.96
C ALA A 233 24.08 -21.39 -2.71
N ALA A 234 24.66 -21.28 -3.90
CA ALA A 234 24.58 -20.08 -4.74
C ALA A 234 23.15 -19.79 -5.20
N GLN A 235 22.37 -20.80 -5.58
CA GLN A 235 20.95 -20.69 -5.94
C GLN A 235 20.11 -20.17 -4.77
N SER A 236 20.43 -20.60 -3.54
CA SER A 236 19.77 -20.08 -2.33
C SER A 236 20.17 -18.64 -1.98
N LEU A 237 21.30 -18.15 -2.53
CA LEU A 237 21.92 -16.86 -2.21
C LEU A 237 21.81 -15.81 -3.32
N ASP A 238 21.55 -16.22 -4.56
CA ASP A 238 21.41 -15.37 -5.74
C ASP A 238 20.07 -15.66 -6.41
N ARG A 239 19.06 -14.94 -5.93
CA ARG A 239 17.64 -15.16 -6.26
C ARG A 239 17.23 -14.55 -7.60
N PHE A 240 18.15 -13.97 -8.37
CA PHE A 240 17.87 -13.24 -9.62
C PHE A 240 18.58 -13.81 -10.85
N SER A 241 19.59 -14.67 -10.66
CA SER A 241 20.40 -15.22 -11.74
C SER A 241 19.64 -16.09 -12.74
N TRP A 242 18.52 -16.67 -12.32
CA TRP A 242 17.65 -17.50 -13.15
C TRP A 242 17.00 -16.68 -14.28
N LEU A 243 16.79 -15.37 -14.08
CA LEU A 243 16.22 -14.47 -15.09
C LEU A 243 17.22 -14.27 -16.24
N HIS A 244 18.50 -14.18 -15.90
CA HIS A 244 19.61 -14.22 -16.85
C HIS A 244 19.79 -15.60 -17.50
N GLU A 245 19.50 -16.71 -16.81
CA GLU A 245 19.50 -18.05 -17.45
C GLU A 245 18.37 -18.20 -18.49
N ILE A 246 17.18 -17.67 -18.23
CA ILE A 246 16.07 -17.70 -19.19
C ILE A 246 16.43 -16.89 -20.44
N GLN A 247 16.96 -15.67 -20.26
CA GLN A 247 17.37 -14.81 -21.38
C GLN A 247 18.56 -15.39 -22.17
N ALA A 248 19.57 -15.95 -21.49
CA ALA A 248 20.72 -16.58 -22.14
C ALA A 248 20.35 -17.88 -22.90
N ASN A 249 19.29 -18.57 -22.48
CA ASN A 249 18.80 -19.78 -23.15
C ASN A 249 17.95 -19.51 -24.39
N GLU A 250 17.33 -18.33 -24.54
CA GLU A 250 16.65 -17.96 -25.80
C GLU A 250 17.59 -17.92 -27.01
N GLN A 251 18.91 -17.83 -26.76
CA GLN A 251 19.96 -17.78 -27.78
C GLN A 251 20.70 -19.13 -27.98
N CYS A 252 20.34 -20.20 -27.26
CA CYS A 252 21.00 -21.50 -27.35
C CYS A 252 20.03 -22.64 -27.67
N ASP A 253 20.45 -23.56 -28.55
CA ASP A 253 19.79 -24.86 -28.77
C ASP A 253 19.95 -25.76 -27.52
N ALA A 254 19.23 -25.44 -26.45
CA ALA A 254 19.19 -26.26 -25.24
C ALA A 254 18.48 -27.60 -25.52
N PRO A 255 18.90 -28.72 -24.89
CA PRO A 255 18.20 -29.99 -25.01
C PRO A 255 16.73 -29.88 -24.55
N VAL A 256 15.84 -30.64 -25.19
CA VAL A 256 14.37 -30.56 -25.02
C VAL A 256 13.91 -30.62 -23.55
N SER A 257 14.58 -31.40 -22.70
CA SER A 257 14.27 -31.50 -21.26
C SER A 257 14.51 -30.21 -20.49
N ASP A 258 15.50 -29.42 -20.92
CA ASP A 258 15.79 -28.13 -20.30
C ASP A 258 14.81 -27.08 -20.85
N GLN A 259 14.37 -27.19 -22.10
CA GLN A 259 13.35 -26.30 -22.67
C GLN A 259 12.00 -26.41 -21.96
N GLU A 260 11.56 -27.62 -21.58
CA GLU A 260 10.35 -27.80 -20.76
C GLU A 260 10.53 -27.18 -19.37
N PHE A 261 11.64 -27.48 -18.67
CA PHE A 261 11.91 -26.92 -17.34
C PHE A 261 12.00 -25.39 -17.35
N PHE A 262 12.68 -24.80 -18.33
CA PHE A 262 12.77 -23.35 -18.49
C PHE A 262 11.48 -22.73 -19.05
N GLY A 263 10.67 -23.48 -19.80
CA GLY A 263 9.32 -23.10 -20.21
C GLY A 263 8.40 -22.96 -19.00
N ASP A 264 8.40 -23.98 -18.13
CA ASP A 264 7.65 -23.98 -16.87
C ASP A 264 8.14 -22.87 -15.94
N LEU A 265 9.46 -22.68 -15.79
CA LEU A 265 10.03 -21.56 -15.03
C LEU A 265 9.67 -20.22 -15.66
N ARG A 266 9.73 -20.07 -16.98
CA ARG A 266 9.36 -18.82 -17.67
C ARG A 266 7.89 -18.50 -17.43
N GLU A 267 7.00 -19.46 -17.61
CA GLU A 267 5.58 -19.27 -17.38
C GLU A 267 5.29 -18.98 -15.90
N TYR A 268 5.97 -19.66 -14.98
CA TYR A 268 5.84 -19.46 -13.54
C TYR A 268 6.32 -18.08 -13.11
N THR A 269 7.41 -17.59 -13.71
CA THR A 269 8.16 -16.45 -13.17
C THR A 269 7.95 -15.18 -13.97
N LEU A 270 7.98 -15.21 -15.31
CA LEU A 270 7.81 -14.04 -16.20
C LEU A 270 6.39 -13.92 -16.78
N GLY A 271 5.52 -14.91 -16.53
CA GLY A 271 4.21 -14.98 -17.16
C GLY A 271 4.28 -15.31 -18.65
N SER A 272 3.12 -15.45 -19.28
CA SER A 272 2.96 -15.87 -20.68
C SER A 272 3.19 -14.75 -21.71
N GLY A 273 3.94 -13.70 -21.35
CA GLY A 273 4.10 -12.49 -22.17
C GLY A 273 2.93 -11.50 -22.04
N PRO A 274 2.93 -10.40 -22.83
CA PRO A 274 1.84 -9.42 -22.82
C PRO A 274 0.52 -10.09 -23.19
N ARG A 275 -0.50 -9.93 -22.34
CA ARG A 275 -1.85 -10.41 -22.65
C ARG A 275 -2.58 -9.43 -23.56
N GLU A 276 -3.37 -9.96 -24.48
CA GLU A 276 -4.31 -9.18 -25.29
C GLU A 276 -5.41 -8.58 -24.39
N THR A 277 -6.04 -9.43 -23.58
CA THR A 277 -6.94 -9.02 -22.49
C THR A 277 -6.16 -8.79 -21.21
N LYS A 278 -6.21 -7.57 -20.69
CA LYS A 278 -5.47 -7.18 -19.48
C LYS A 278 -6.26 -7.59 -18.26
N ARG A 279 -5.55 -8.12 -17.26
CA ARG A 279 -6.13 -8.55 -15.98
C ARG A 279 -6.01 -7.45 -14.95
N ILE A 280 -7.13 -7.02 -14.41
CA ILE A 280 -7.23 -5.99 -13.39
C ILE A 280 -7.69 -6.62 -12.09
N LEU A 281 -6.93 -6.42 -11.02
CA LEU A 281 -7.33 -6.80 -9.67
C LEU A 281 -7.86 -5.56 -8.94
N LEU A 282 -9.10 -5.60 -8.49
CA LEU A 282 -9.75 -4.51 -7.78
C LEU A 282 -9.96 -4.94 -6.32
N PHE A 283 -9.31 -4.24 -5.39
CA PHE A 283 -9.52 -4.47 -3.96
C PHE A 283 -10.66 -3.63 -3.39
N VAL A 284 -11.68 -4.31 -2.87
CA VAL A 284 -12.79 -3.66 -2.17
C VAL A 284 -12.40 -3.42 -0.72
N VAL A 285 -12.42 -2.16 -0.28
CA VAL A 285 -11.97 -1.76 1.05
C VAL A 285 -13.07 -1.91 2.08
N TYR A 286 -14.21 -1.23 1.89
CA TYR A 286 -15.34 -1.29 2.82
C TYR A 286 -16.60 -1.85 2.17
N LYS A 287 -17.24 -2.81 2.86
CA LYS A 287 -18.47 -3.45 2.41
C LYS A 287 -19.56 -2.46 2.01
N GLN A 288 -19.90 -1.54 2.90
CA GLN A 288 -21.11 -0.72 2.75
C GLN A 288 -20.97 0.40 1.73
N ARG A 289 -19.75 0.94 1.58
CA ARG A 289 -19.48 2.10 0.72
C ARG A 289 -18.92 1.70 -0.64
N ASP A 290 -17.98 0.75 -0.68
CA ASP A 290 -17.14 0.55 -1.86
C ASP A 290 -17.62 -0.57 -2.79
N LEU A 291 -18.33 -1.59 -2.27
CA LEU A 291 -18.70 -2.75 -3.08
C LEU A 291 -19.40 -2.37 -4.39
N PHE A 292 -20.44 -1.56 -4.32
CA PHE A 292 -21.22 -1.23 -5.51
C PHE A 292 -20.48 -0.29 -6.46
N ILE A 293 -19.63 0.60 -5.93
CA ILE A 293 -18.73 1.41 -6.74
C ILE A 293 -17.81 0.51 -7.56
N ASP A 294 -17.19 -0.44 -6.88
CA ASP A 294 -16.19 -1.33 -7.46
C ASP A 294 -16.82 -2.32 -8.45
N LEU A 295 -18.07 -2.75 -8.22
CA LEU A 295 -18.82 -3.57 -9.18
C LEU A 295 -19.22 -2.79 -10.44
N LEU A 296 -19.59 -1.51 -10.30
CA LEU A 296 -19.88 -0.64 -11.45
C LEU A 296 -18.61 -0.37 -12.26
N LEU A 297 -17.51 -0.04 -11.58
CA LEU A 297 -16.21 0.13 -12.21
C LEU A 297 -15.74 -1.14 -12.92
N MET A 298 -15.93 -2.32 -12.29
CA MET A 298 -15.68 -3.62 -12.91
C MET A 298 -16.46 -3.77 -14.22
N ALA A 299 -17.77 -3.53 -14.20
CA ALA A 299 -18.60 -3.67 -15.40
C ALA A 299 -18.15 -2.73 -16.54
N GLN A 300 -17.75 -1.49 -16.23
CA GLN A 300 -17.24 -0.55 -17.23
C GLN A 300 -15.86 -0.96 -17.78
N LEU A 301 -14.97 -1.48 -16.94
CA LEU A 301 -13.67 -2.00 -17.38
C LEU A 301 -13.80 -3.27 -18.24
N GLU A 302 -14.72 -4.17 -17.90
CA GLU A 302 -15.00 -5.38 -18.70
C GLU A 302 -15.57 -5.03 -20.08
N ARG A 303 -16.36 -3.95 -20.19
CA ARG A 303 -16.85 -3.42 -21.48
C ARG A 303 -15.73 -2.91 -22.38
N LEU A 304 -14.64 -2.43 -21.78
CA LEU A 304 -13.43 -2.05 -22.50
C LEU A 304 -12.53 -3.26 -22.85
N GLY A 305 -12.96 -4.48 -22.52
CA GLY A 305 -12.29 -5.72 -22.91
C GLY A 305 -11.30 -6.27 -21.88
N HIS A 306 -11.32 -5.75 -20.64
CA HIS A 306 -10.45 -6.21 -19.56
C HIS A 306 -11.05 -7.38 -18.77
N GLU A 307 -10.20 -8.25 -18.23
CA GLU A 307 -10.57 -9.26 -17.23
C GLU A 307 -10.48 -8.61 -15.85
N VAL A 308 -11.59 -8.43 -15.14
CA VAL A 308 -11.59 -7.78 -13.82
C VAL A 308 -11.92 -8.78 -12.72
N ILE A 309 -11.11 -8.79 -11.67
CA ILE A 309 -11.24 -9.69 -10.52
C ILE A 309 -11.36 -8.84 -9.26
N LEU A 310 -12.44 -9.03 -8.49
CA LEU A 310 -12.61 -8.36 -7.21
C LEU A 310 -12.13 -9.24 -6.05
N ARG A 311 -11.43 -8.64 -5.10
CA ARG A 311 -11.03 -9.28 -3.83
C ARG A 311 -11.26 -8.31 -2.67
N PRO A 312 -11.58 -8.81 -1.47
CA PRO A 312 -11.61 -7.95 -0.30
C PRO A 312 -10.17 -7.60 0.12
N LEU A 313 -9.92 -6.35 0.52
CA LEU A 313 -8.56 -5.90 0.87
C LEU A 313 -7.98 -6.63 2.09
N ASN A 314 -8.83 -7.02 3.04
CA ASN A 314 -8.44 -7.62 4.32
C ASN A 314 -8.04 -9.10 4.25
N ILE A 315 -8.22 -9.77 3.10
CA ILE A 315 -7.90 -11.21 2.97
C ILE A 315 -6.76 -11.41 2.00
N THR A 316 -5.58 -11.74 2.54
CA THR A 316 -4.45 -12.30 1.76
C THR A 316 -4.03 -11.47 0.55
N THR A 317 -3.96 -10.15 0.71
CA THR A 317 -3.68 -9.19 -0.37
C THR A 317 -2.44 -9.56 -1.19
N CYS A 318 -1.31 -9.85 -0.52
CA CYS A 318 -0.08 -10.29 -1.18
C CYS A 318 -0.26 -11.60 -1.95
N ASN A 319 -1.00 -12.56 -1.41
CA ASN A 319 -1.25 -13.83 -2.10
C ASN A 319 -2.08 -13.61 -3.36
N SER A 320 -3.10 -12.74 -3.32
CA SER A 320 -3.89 -12.40 -4.50
C SER A 320 -3.03 -11.79 -5.61
N ILE A 321 -2.07 -10.91 -5.26
CA ILE A 321 -1.13 -10.32 -6.21
C ILE A 321 -0.24 -11.40 -6.84
N VAL A 322 0.32 -12.28 -6.01
CA VAL A 322 1.24 -13.35 -6.43
C VAL A 322 0.53 -14.42 -7.28
N GLU A 323 -0.68 -14.80 -6.88
CA GLU A 323 -1.48 -15.84 -7.53
C GLU A 323 -2.01 -15.35 -8.88
N LEU A 324 -2.66 -14.18 -8.88
CA LEU A 324 -3.39 -13.69 -10.04
C LEU A 324 -2.47 -13.01 -11.06
N ARG A 325 -1.34 -12.45 -10.62
CA ARG A 325 -0.39 -11.69 -11.45
C ARG A 325 -1.14 -10.70 -12.35
N PRO A 326 -1.89 -9.75 -11.75
CA PRO A 326 -2.67 -8.79 -12.52
C PRO A 326 -1.74 -7.82 -13.25
N ASP A 327 -2.16 -7.36 -14.42
CA ASP A 327 -1.49 -6.28 -15.17
C ASP A 327 -1.62 -4.94 -14.44
N LEU A 328 -2.71 -4.76 -13.71
CA LEU A 328 -3.01 -3.55 -12.94
C LEU A 328 -3.76 -3.89 -11.65
N ILE A 329 -3.50 -3.15 -10.58
CA ILE A 329 -4.27 -3.21 -9.35
C ILE A 329 -4.91 -1.85 -9.05
N ILE A 330 -6.19 -1.89 -8.67
CA ILE A 330 -6.94 -0.73 -8.17
C ILE A 330 -7.15 -0.90 -6.67
N TRP A 331 -6.86 0.15 -5.92
CA TRP A 331 -6.95 0.18 -4.45
C TRP A 331 -7.66 1.44 -3.97
N GLY A 332 -8.15 1.41 -2.74
CA GLY A 332 -8.53 2.63 -2.01
C GLY A 332 -7.36 3.57 -1.70
N ALA A 333 -7.67 4.69 -1.05
CA ALA A 333 -6.70 5.72 -0.69
C ALA A 333 -5.50 5.18 0.11
N ARG A 334 -4.29 5.67 -0.21
CA ARG A 334 -3.02 5.26 0.41
C ARG A 334 -2.68 6.17 1.59
N THR A 335 -3.17 5.84 2.77
CA THR A 335 -2.97 6.63 3.99
C THR A 335 -2.09 5.94 5.02
N THR A 336 -1.74 4.66 4.83
CA THR A 336 -1.02 3.87 5.84
C THR A 336 0.29 3.25 5.35
N PRO A 337 1.27 3.00 6.24
CA PRO A 337 2.53 2.31 5.90
C PRO A 337 2.35 0.91 5.31
N ILE A 338 1.29 0.19 5.73
CA ILE A 338 0.95 -1.13 5.19
C ILE A 338 0.54 -1.01 3.72
N GLN A 339 -0.30 -0.04 3.39
CA GLN A 339 -0.73 0.18 2.02
C GLN A 339 0.44 0.62 1.12
N ARG A 340 1.38 1.43 1.61
CA ARG A 340 2.63 1.73 0.89
C ARG A 340 3.47 0.48 0.66
N SER A 341 3.62 -0.37 1.68
CA SER A 341 4.37 -1.62 1.56
C SER A 341 3.75 -2.56 0.51
N LEU A 342 2.42 -2.61 0.44
CA LEU A 342 1.68 -3.31 -0.59
C LEU A 342 1.86 -2.68 -1.98
N SER A 343 1.90 -1.34 -2.07
CA SER A 343 2.19 -0.67 -3.34
C SER A 343 3.59 -0.99 -3.83
N HIS A 344 4.58 -0.90 -2.96
CA HIS A 344 5.96 -1.26 -3.29
C HIS A 344 6.04 -2.72 -3.76
N PHE A 345 5.40 -3.63 -3.03
CA PHE A 345 5.33 -5.05 -3.39
C PHE A 345 4.73 -5.28 -4.80
N ALA A 346 3.68 -4.55 -5.16
CA ALA A 346 3.10 -4.65 -6.51
C ALA A 346 4.02 -4.04 -7.58
N ALA A 347 4.57 -2.84 -7.32
CA ALA A 347 5.47 -2.14 -8.25
C ALA A 347 6.72 -2.97 -8.57
N ASP A 348 7.31 -3.62 -7.56
CA ASP A 348 8.45 -4.51 -7.71
C ASP A 348 8.17 -5.65 -8.69
N ARG A 349 6.91 -6.06 -8.87
CA ARG A 349 6.48 -7.13 -9.78
C ARG A 349 6.05 -6.61 -11.15
N GLY A 350 6.32 -5.34 -11.46
CA GLY A 350 5.93 -4.70 -12.72
C GLY A 350 4.44 -4.49 -12.86
N ILE A 351 3.70 -4.43 -11.75
CA ILE A 351 2.23 -4.29 -11.77
C ILE A 351 1.87 -2.82 -11.67
N LEU A 352 1.02 -2.35 -12.61
CA LEU A 352 0.52 -0.98 -12.59
C LEU A 352 -0.42 -0.76 -11.41
N GLN A 353 -0.50 0.47 -10.93
CA GLN A 353 -1.29 0.80 -9.75
C GLN A 353 -2.13 2.04 -9.91
N VAL A 354 -3.40 1.89 -9.55
CA VAL A 354 -4.39 2.96 -9.52
C VAL A 354 -4.89 3.13 -8.09
N VAL A 355 -4.88 4.38 -7.61
CA VAL A 355 -5.48 4.75 -6.33
C VAL A 355 -6.80 5.45 -6.59
N ARG A 356 -7.89 4.92 -6.03
CA ARG A 356 -9.22 5.54 -6.01
C ARG A 356 -9.42 6.21 -4.66
N ARG A 357 -9.74 7.51 -4.66
CA ARG A 357 -10.16 8.22 -3.45
C ARG A 357 -11.61 7.86 -3.12
N GLU A 358 -11.87 7.69 -1.82
CA GLU A 358 -13.13 7.12 -1.33
C GLU A 358 -13.99 8.12 -0.55
N GLU A 359 -13.37 9.18 -0.01
CA GLU A 359 -14.05 10.25 0.73
C GLU A 359 -13.94 11.57 0.00
N GLY A 360 -15.09 12.19 -0.28
CA GLY A 360 -15.18 13.54 -0.86
C GLY A 360 -14.97 14.63 0.20
N LEU A 361 -15.51 15.82 -0.05
CA LEU A 361 -15.58 16.96 0.89
C LEU A 361 -14.33 17.83 1.02
N ILE A 362 -13.31 17.60 0.21
CA ILE A 362 -12.09 18.41 0.22
C ILE A 362 -12.11 19.41 -0.93
N TYR A 363 -12.02 20.68 -0.60
CA TYR A 363 -11.95 21.80 -1.55
C TYR A 363 -11.17 22.96 -0.93
N ARG A 364 -10.63 23.85 -1.77
CA ARG A 364 -9.60 24.83 -1.41
C ARG A 364 -9.94 25.70 -0.19
N PRO A 365 -11.11 26.37 -0.11
CA PRO A 365 -11.50 27.15 1.07
C PRO A 365 -11.42 26.40 2.40
N THR A 366 -11.95 25.16 2.48
CA THR A 366 -11.85 24.41 3.74
C THR A 366 -10.46 23.86 3.94
N TRP A 367 -9.80 23.41 2.87
CA TRP A 367 -8.45 22.88 2.88
C TRP A 367 -7.44 23.87 3.47
N ASP A 368 -7.49 25.13 3.05
CA ASP A 368 -6.56 26.18 3.49
C ASP A 368 -6.72 26.50 5.00
N GLU A 369 -7.89 26.25 5.58
CA GLU A 369 -8.15 26.41 7.03
C GLU A 369 -7.68 25.19 7.87
N ARG A 370 -7.32 24.06 7.24
CA ARG A 370 -6.94 22.84 7.96
C ARG A 370 -5.50 22.90 8.47
N SER A 371 -5.28 22.24 9.61
CA SER A 371 -3.93 22.08 10.15
C SER A 371 -3.06 21.20 9.24
N PRO A 372 -1.73 21.37 9.25
CA PRO A 372 -0.81 20.53 8.48
C PRO A 372 -1.00 19.03 8.74
N GLU A 373 -1.32 18.65 9.99
CA GLU A 373 -1.55 17.26 10.38
C GLU A 373 -2.80 16.68 9.70
N TRP A 374 -3.90 17.42 9.69
CA TRP A 374 -5.13 16.99 9.01
C TRP A 374 -4.91 16.87 7.50
N LYS A 375 -4.17 17.82 6.91
CA LYS A 375 -3.78 17.77 5.50
C LYS A 375 -2.95 16.51 5.19
N SER A 376 -1.99 16.18 6.05
CA SER A 376 -1.15 15.00 5.90
C SER A 376 -1.94 13.70 6.03
N LEU A 377 -2.86 13.59 6.99
CA LEU A 377 -3.76 12.43 7.12
C LEU A 377 -4.64 12.25 5.87
N THR A 378 -5.07 13.35 5.27
CA THR A 378 -5.94 13.35 4.09
C THR A 378 -5.20 12.95 2.82
N LEU A 379 -4.01 13.52 2.58
CA LEU A 379 -3.25 13.25 1.37
C LEU A 379 -2.37 11.99 1.46
N GLY A 380 -2.09 11.53 2.67
CA GLY A 380 -1.14 10.46 2.97
C GLY A 380 0.10 11.03 3.64
N THR A 381 0.58 10.37 4.70
CA THR A 381 1.76 10.78 5.47
C THR A 381 3.08 10.47 4.77
N GLU A 382 3.05 9.57 3.79
CA GLU A 382 4.24 9.08 3.09
C GLU A 382 4.11 9.24 1.59
N ASP A 383 5.24 9.50 0.92
CA ASP A 383 5.30 9.56 -0.54
C ASP A 383 5.12 8.17 -1.16
N TYR A 384 3.98 7.99 -1.82
CA TYR A 384 3.63 6.79 -2.57
C TYR A 384 3.73 6.97 -4.08
N SER A 385 4.09 8.17 -4.56
CA SER A 385 4.11 8.51 -5.99
C SER A 385 5.09 7.71 -6.86
N PRO A 386 6.21 7.17 -6.33
CA PRO A 386 7.07 6.28 -7.12
C PRO A 386 6.39 4.95 -7.50
N TYR A 387 5.32 4.57 -6.80
CA TYR A 387 4.68 3.26 -6.96
C TYR A 387 3.29 3.35 -7.57
N VAL A 388 2.71 4.55 -7.67
CA VAL A 388 1.34 4.76 -8.17
C VAL A 388 1.41 5.42 -9.54
N ASP A 389 0.75 4.82 -10.52
CA ASP A 389 0.74 5.28 -11.91
C ASP A 389 -0.39 6.26 -12.18
N LEU A 390 -1.51 6.11 -11.46
CA LEU A 390 -2.68 6.96 -11.58
C LEU A 390 -3.41 7.10 -10.25
N GLU A 391 -3.81 8.32 -9.92
CA GLU A 391 -4.72 8.62 -8.83
C GLU A 391 -6.02 9.23 -9.37
N ILE A 392 -7.14 8.70 -8.93
CA ILE A 392 -8.48 9.09 -9.35
C ILE A 392 -9.17 9.78 -8.17
N GLY A 393 -9.59 11.01 -8.40
CA GLY A 393 -10.31 11.85 -7.44
C GLY A 393 -11.62 12.40 -8.01
N PHE A 394 -12.31 13.19 -7.20
CA PHE A 394 -13.68 13.62 -7.49
C PHE A 394 -13.76 14.81 -8.44
N ASN A 395 -13.04 15.89 -8.13
CA ASN A 395 -13.17 17.15 -8.84
C ASN A 395 -11.79 17.77 -9.16
N GLU A 396 -11.78 18.77 -10.06
CA GLU A 396 -10.56 19.43 -10.51
C GLU A 396 -9.84 20.21 -9.40
N ASP A 397 -10.56 20.71 -8.39
CA ASP A 397 -9.93 21.39 -7.26
C ASP A 397 -9.16 20.41 -6.38
N PHE A 398 -9.75 19.25 -6.08
CA PHE A 398 -9.06 18.21 -5.33
C PHE A 398 -7.89 17.62 -6.13
N ARG A 399 -8.03 17.46 -7.45
CA ARG A 399 -6.92 17.11 -8.34
C ARG A 399 -5.75 18.09 -8.19
N ARG A 400 -6.04 19.40 -8.15
CA ARG A 400 -5.03 20.43 -7.93
C ARG A 400 -4.40 20.31 -6.54
N ILE A 401 -5.19 20.12 -5.49
CA ILE A 401 -4.68 19.93 -4.12
C ILE A 401 -3.69 18.76 -4.07
N ILE A 402 -4.07 17.58 -4.58
CA ILE A 402 -3.19 16.41 -4.66
C ILE A 402 -1.92 16.74 -5.44
N SER A 403 -2.05 17.42 -6.59
CA SER A 403 -0.90 17.75 -7.44
C SER A 403 0.06 18.78 -6.84
N THR A 404 -0.41 19.69 -5.99
CA THR A 404 0.40 20.80 -5.47
C THR A 404 0.92 20.57 -4.06
N GLU A 405 0.14 19.83 -3.26
CA GLU A 405 0.40 19.62 -1.82
C GLU A 405 0.47 18.14 -1.45
N GLY A 406 0.02 17.24 -2.33
CA GLY A 406 0.17 15.81 -2.15
C GLY A 406 1.44 15.29 -2.81
N HIS A 407 1.51 13.97 -2.91
CA HIS A 407 2.70 13.29 -3.42
C HIS A 407 2.65 13.07 -4.94
N MET A 408 1.46 13.11 -5.55
CA MET A 408 1.27 12.69 -6.94
C MET A 408 1.46 13.82 -7.97
N PRO A 409 2.23 13.59 -9.05
CA PRO A 409 2.30 14.50 -10.18
C PRO A 409 0.93 14.72 -10.84
N GLY A 410 0.62 15.97 -11.23
CA GLY A 410 -0.72 16.34 -11.72
C GLY A 410 -1.17 15.64 -12.99
N GLU A 411 -0.24 15.23 -13.87
CA GLU A 411 -0.51 14.41 -15.06
C GLU A 411 -0.88 12.97 -14.73
N ARG A 412 -0.62 12.52 -13.49
CA ARG A 412 -1.02 11.23 -12.94
C ARG A 412 -2.23 11.33 -12.01
N VAL A 413 -2.91 12.47 -11.96
CA VAL A 413 -4.17 12.61 -11.22
C VAL A 413 -5.31 12.91 -12.20
N ARG A 414 -6.47 12.27 -12.02
CA ARG A 414 -7.69 12.50 -12.84
C ARG A 414 -8.88 12.80 -11.95
N ALA A 415 -9.63 13.86 -12.29
CA ALA A 415 -10.94 14.10 -11.72
C ALA A 415 -11.99 13.38 -12.56
N VAL A 416 -12.79 12.51 -11.94
CA VAL A 416 -13.77 11.68 -12.65
C VAL A 416 -15.20 11.87 -12.15
N GLY A 417 -15.42 12.69 -11.13
CA GLY A 417 -16.68 12.76 -10.39
C GLY A 417 -16.72 11.76 -9.23
N ALA A 418 -17.83 11.75 -8.51
CA ALA A 418 -18.04 10.88 -7.36
C ALA A 418 -18.74 9.58 -7.76
N MET A 419 -17.93 8.54 -8.00
CA MET A 419 -18.40 7.19 -8.33
C MET A 419 -19.39 6.60 -7.33
N THR A 420 -19.36 7.04 -6.06
CA THR A 420 -20.32 6.62 -5.03
C THR A 420 -21.77 6.95 -5.37
N PHE A 421 -22.01 7.91 -6.27
CA PHE A 421 -23.35 8.33 -6.63
C PHE A 421 -23.88 7.67 -7.91
N ASP A 422 -23.03 7.00 -8.70
CA ASP A 422 -23.45 6.43 -9.98
C ASP A 422 -24.57 5.39 -9.82
N ILE A 423 -24.53 4.60 -8.75
CA ILE A 423 -25.54 3.58 -8.45
C ILE A 423 -26.97 4.13 -8.38
N TYR A 424 -27.14 5.41 -8.06
CA TYR A 424 -28.46 6.02 -7.92
C TYR A 424 -29.12 6.37 -9.26
N ASP A 425 -28.32 6.48 -10.34
CA ASP A 425 -28.81 6.73 -11.70
C ASP A 425 -29.08 5.42 -12.47
N GLN A 426 -28.53 4.30 -12.00
CA GLN A 426 -28.64 3.00 -12.63
C GLN A 426 -29.95 2.28 -12.24
N HIS A 427 -31.05 2.61 -12.92
CA HIS A 427 -32.37 2.03 -12.63
C HIS A 427 -32.44 0.49 -12.74
N SER A 428 -31.60 -0.13 -13.56
CA SER A 428 -31.54 -1.60 -13.68
C SER A 428 -31.04 -2.28 -12.39
N LEU A 429 -30.26 -1.58 -11.56
CA LEU A 429 -29.83 -2.09 -10.26
C LEU A 429 -30.99 -2.22 -9.26
N ASN A 430 -32.13 -1.58 -9.52
CA ASN A 430 -33.31 -1.71 -8.68
C ASN A 430 -33.77 -3.16 -8.55
N GLU A 431 -33.52 -3.99 -9.56
CA GLU A 431 -33.87 -5.41 -9.59
C GLU A 431 -32.98 -6.27 -8.69
N LEU A 432 -31.84 -5.75 -8.23
CA LEU A 432 -30.92 -6.49 -7.36
C LEU A 432 -31.31 -6.43 -5.88
N PHE A 433 -32.10 -5.42 -5.52
CA PHE A 433 -32.47 -5.16 -4.14
C PHE A 433 -33.83 -5.78 -3.81
N PRO A 434 -34.03 -6.28 -2.59
CA PRO A 434 -35.34 -6.73 -2.14
C PRO A 434 -36.39 -5.62 -2.28
N ASP A 435 -37.65 -6.02 -2.48
CA ASP A 435 -38.76 -5.08 -2.44
C ASP A 435 -39.04 -4.59 -1.00
N ARG A 436 -39.82 -3.50 -0.88
CA ARG A 436 -40.16 -2.91 0.43
C ARG A 436 -40.77 -3.92 1.38
N LYS A 437 -41.67 -4.78 0.87
CA LYS A 437 -42.34 -5.80 1.69
C LYS A 437 -41.32 -6.78 2.27
N THR A 438 -40.38 -7.24 1.45
CA THR A 438 -39.34 -8.18 1.87
C THR A 438 -38.44 -7.56 2.95
N VAL A 439 -38.01 -6.30 2.77
CA VAL A 439 -37.20 -5.60 3.78
C VAL A 439 -37.98 -5.38 5.07
N PHE A 440 -39.26 -4.99 4.96
CA PHE A 440 -40.10 -4.76 6.14
C PHE A 440 -40.38 -6.04 6.91
N ASP A 441 -40.66 -7.16 6.21
CA ASP A 441 -40.82 -8.46 6.84
C ASP A 441 -39.52 -8.92 7.53
N GLN A 442 -38.35 -8.72 6.90
CA GLN A 442 -37.05 -9.10 7.46
C GLN A 442 -36.69 -8.31 8.72
N LEU A 443 -37.05 -7.03 8.77
CA LEU A 443 -36.77 -6.13 9.89
C LEU A 443 -37.91 -6.07 10.92
N ASP A 444 -39.00 -6.83 10.71
CA ASP A 444 -40.21 -6.80 11.53
C ASP A 444 -40.76 -5.36 11.68
N LEU A 445 -40.95 -4.70 10.53
CA LEU A 445 -41.52 -3.37 10.39
C LEU A 445 -42.95 -3.44 9.87
N ASP A 446 -43.78 -2.47 10.27
CA ASP A 446 -45.17 -2.41 9.84
C ASP A 446 -45.29 -1.81 8.44
N LEU A 447 -45.80 -2.58 7.48
CA LEU A 447 -45.92 -2.15 6.08
C LEU A 447 -46.87 -0.95 5.89
N ASP A 448 -47.82 -0.75 6.80
CA ASP A 448 -48.79 0.35 6.73
C ASP A 448 -48.22 1.68 7.27
N LYS A 449 -47.05 1.64 7.92
CA LYS A 449 -46.37 2.82 8.46
C LYS A 449 -45.31 3.36 7.51
N LYS A 450 -45.03 4.66 7.63
CA LYS A 450 -43.90 5.33 6.97
C LYS A 450 -42.59 4.89 7.62
N LEU A 451 -41.45 5.07 6.96
CA LEU A 451 -40.12 4.74 7.47
C LEU A 451 -39.26 5.99 7.60
N LEU A 452 -38.87 6.29 8.84
CA LEU A 452 -37.79 7.23 9.14
C LEU A 452 -36.51 6.43 9.34
N ILE A 453 -35.50 6.69 8.51
CA ILE A 453 -34.15 6.20 8.75
C ILE A 453 -33.37 7.26 9.53
N MET A 454 -32.76 6.85 10.65
CA MET A 454 -31.77 7.63 11.37
C MET A 454 -30.38 7.07 11.04
N ALA A 455 -29.53 7.84 10.37
CA ALA A 455 -28.15 7.43 10.04
C ALA A 455 -27.15 8.07 11.01
N SER A 456 -26.63 7.28 11.96
CA SER A 456 -25.70 7.80 12.96
C SER A 456 -24.33 8.12 12.33
N PRO A 457 -23.64 9.21 12.74
CA PRO A 457 -22.28 9.50 12.28
C PRO A 457 -21.25 9.57 13.42
N TRP A 458 -21.49 8.92 14.58
CA TRP A 458 -20.69 9.12 15.79
C TRP A 458 -19.54 8.12 15.92
N SER A 459 -18.80 7.88 14.82
CA SER A 459 -17.73 6.86 14.70
C SER A 459 -16.57 6.98 15.71
N TYR A 460 -16.49 8.10 16.43
CA TYR A 460 -15.51 8.35 17.49
C TYR A 460 -16.07 8.19 18.90
N ALA A 461 -17.38 8.06 19.09
CA ALA A 461 -18.02 8.06 20.41
C ALA A 461 -17.58 6.88 21.30
N ASP A 462 -17.14 5.78 20.68
CA ASP A 462 -16.66 4.57 21.36
C ASP A 462 -15.12 4.42 21.36
N ARG A 463 -14.39 5.40 20.81
CA ARG A 463 -12.92 5.36 20.71
C ARG A 463 -12.26 5.97 21.95
N GLN A 464 -11.00 5.58 22.18
CA GLN A 464 -10.10 6.23 23.13
C GLN A 464 -9.17 7.17 22.36
N ALA A 465 -8.80 8.32 22.94
CA ALA A 465 -8.03 9.35 22.24
C ALA A 465 -6.68 8.83 21.72
N GLU A 466 -6.04 7.93 22.47
CA GLU A 466 -4.74 7.33 22.14
C GLU A 466 -4.79 6.41 20.93
N THR A 467 -5.96 5.84 20.61
CA THR A 467 -6.15 4.88 19.52
C THR A 467 -7.17 5.36 18.49
N ALA A 468 -7.64 6.61 18.61
CA ALA A 468 -8.72 7.14 17.78
C ALA A 468 -8.33 7.30 16.31
N ILE A 469 -7.05 7.57 16.05
CA ILE A 469 -6.48 7.72 14.71
C ILE A 469 -5.26 6.79 14.64
N PRO A 470 -5.44 5.49 14.33
CA PRO A 470 -4.34 4.54 14.24
C PRO A 470 -3.20 5.01 13.31
N GLU A 471 -3.55 5.74 12.26
CA GLU A 471 -2.64 6.29 11.25
C GLU A 471 -1.74 7.40 11.80
N ALA A 472 -2.11 8.03 12.93
CA ALA A 472 -1.31 9.10 13.53
C ALA A 472 -0.04 8.58 14.24
N GLY A 473 0.07 7.27 14.53
CA GLY A 473 1.28 6.67 15.12
C GLY A 473 1.83 7.47 16.31
N SER A 474 3.14 7.74 16.34
CA SER A 474 3.79 8.55 17.37
C SER A 474 3.46 10.05 17.29
N ALA A 475 2.94 10.54 16.16
CA ALA A 475 2.38 11.90 16.04
C ALA A 475 1.07 12.06 16.81
N ALA A 476 0.46 10.95 17.28
CA ALA A 476 -0.74 10.96 18.11
C ALA A 476 -0.61 11.89 19.32
N HIS A 477 0.57 12.02 19.94
CA HIS A 477 0.74 12.94 21.09
C HIS A 477 0.41 14.41 20.78
N LYS A 478 0.70 14.87 19.55
CA LYS A 478 0.34 16.24 19.12
C LYS A 478 -1.14 16.37 18.76
N LEU A 479 -1.80 15.26 18.48
CA LEU A 479 -3.20 15.16 18.10
C LEU A 479 -4.12 14.71 19.23
N LEU A 480 -3.60 14.36 20.41
CA LEU A 480 -4.41 13.85 21.53
C LEU A 480 -5.52 14.82 21.93
N ALA A 481 -5.20 16.10 22.11
CA ALA A 481 -6.19 17.11 22.49
C ALA A 481 -7.26 17.30 21.38
N HIS A 482 -6.84 17.22 20.11
CA HIS A 482 -7.77 17.29 18.99
C HIS A 482 -8.67 16.05 18.90
N SER A 483 -8.09 14.87 19.09
CA SER A 483 -8.79 13.58 19.08
C SER A 483 -9.78 13.48 20.24
N GLN A 484 -9.38 13.91 21.44
CA GLN A 484 -10.27 13.98 22.60
C GLN A 484 -11.45 14.90 22.33
N LYS A 485 -11.21 16.09 21.75
CA LYS A 485 -12.29 17.00 21.38
C LYS A 485 -13.29 16.35 20.40
N ILE A 486 -12.80 15.63 19.38
CA ILE A 486 -13.68 14.91 18.43
C ILE A 486 -14.49 13.82 19.14
N ILE A 487 -13.87 13.08 20.06
CA ILE A 487 -14.55 12.06 20.86
C ILE A 487 -15.65 12.69 21.72
N ASP A 488 -15.33 13.77 22.43
CA ASP A 488 -16.29 14.49 23.28
C ASP A 488 -17.49 14.99 22.46
N GLU A 489 -17.22 15.63 21.31
CA GLU A 489 -18.27 16.09 20.37
C GLU A 489 -19.14 14.92 19.88
N ALA A 490 -18.54 13.77 19.57
CA ALA A 490 -19.28 12.59 19.13
C ALA A 490 -20.13 11.98 20.27
N GLN A 491 -19.63 11.95 21.50
CA GLN A 491 -20.36 11.46 22.67
C GLN A 491 -21.54 12.37 23.02
N GLU A 492 -21.34 13.69 23.01
CA GLU A 492 -22.39 14.69 23.22
C GLU A 492 -23.46 14.59 22.13
N GLY A 493 -23.06 14.51 20.87
CA GLY A 493 -23.97 14.35 19.73
C GLY A 493 -24.80 13.07 19.82
N ARG A 494 -24.18 11.94 20.18
CA ARG A 494 -24.89 10.67 20.40
C ARG A 494 -25.89 10.76 21.55
N ALA A 495 -25.53 11.41 22.67
CA ALA A 495 -26.43 11.61 23.80
C ALA A 495 -27.64 12.47 23.43
N ALA A 496 -27.46 13.50 22.59
CA ALA A 496 -28.56 14.28 22.06
C ALA A 496 -29.50 13.47 21.15
N TRP A 497 -28.94 12.61 20.30
CA TRP A 497 -29.72 11.68 19.47
C TRP A 497 -30.57 10.72 20.31
N PHE A 498 -30.05 10.22 21.43
CA PHE A 498 -30.85 9.44 22.38
C PHE A 498 -32.03 10.21 22.95
N ALA A 499 -31.85 11.49 23.28
CA ALA A 499 -32.97 12.33 23.71
C ALA A 499 -34.00 12.52 22.59
N PHE A 500 -33.54 12.82 21.38
CA PHE A 500 -34.38 12.93 20.19
C PHE A 500 -35.22 11.67 19.95
N MET A 501 -34.60 10.48 19.99
CA MET A 501 -35.27 9.20 19.75
C MET A 501 -36.46 8.98 20.69
N ARG A 502 -36.31 9.33 21.98
CA ARG A 502 -37.42 9.23 22.95
C ARG A 502 -38.57 10.14 22.58
N HIS A 503 -38.29 11.40 22.26
CA HIS A 503 -39.31 12.37 21.90
C HIS A 503 -40.03 11.97 20.60
N PHE A 504 -39.28 11.59 19.56
CA PHE A 504 -39.85 11.17 18.29
C PHE A 504 -40.74 9.93 18.44
N CYS A 505 -40.29 8.90 19.16
CA CYS A 505 -41.08 7.69 19.35
C CYS A 505 -42.35 7.95 20.17
N HIS A 506 -42.29 8.83 21.17
CA HIS A 506 -43.45 9.24 21.94
C HIS A 506 -44.50 9.91 21.04
N ASP A 507 -44.08 10.77 20.11
CA ASP A 507 -44.99 11.58 19.31
C ASP A 507 -45.48 10.87 18.02
N PHE A 508 -44.67 9.98 17.42
CA PHE A 508 -44.90 9.49 16.05
C PHE A 508 -44.83 7.97 15.84
N SER A 509 -44.62 7.16 16.88
CA SER A 509 -44.47 5.69 16.70
C SER A 509 -45.71 4.97 16.15
N ASP A 510 -46.90 5.58 16.25
CA ASP A 510 -48.14 5.04 15.66
C ASP A 510 -48.16 5.17 14.13
N GLU A 511 -47.49 6.18 13.57
CA GLU A 511 -47.51 6.48 12.13
C GLU A 511 -46.19 6.11 11.41
N TRP A 512 -45.11 5.99 12.18
CA TRP A 512 -43.76 5.81 11.67
C TRP A 512 -43.09 4.58 12.28
N ASN A 513 -42.54 3.76 11.40
CA ASN A 513 -41.40 2.91 11.71
C ASN A 513 -40.15 3.78 11.86
N VAL A 514 -39.31 3.44 12.83
CA VAL A 514 -38.00 4.06 13.02
C VAL A 514 -36.92 2.99 12.87
N LEU A 515 -36.00 3.21 11.94
CA LEU A 515 -34.84 2.37 11.70
C LEU A 515 -33.57 3.17 11.96
N LEU A 516 -32.79 2.77 12.94
CA LEU A 516 -31.47 3.32 13.19
C LEU A 516 -30.43 2.49 12.42
N LYS A 517 -29.85 3.10 11.39
CA LYS A 517 -28.66 2.58 10.70
C LYS A 517 -27.42 3.10 11.41
N VAL A 518 -26.79 2.21 12.18
CA VAL A 518 -25.59 2.53 12.94
C VAL A 518 -24.39 2.64 12.00
N HIS A 519 -23.51 3.63 12.23
CA HIS A 519 -22.26 3.77 11.49
C HIS A 519 -21.36 2.56 11.77
N PRO A 520 -20.66 2.00 10.78
CA PRO A 520 -19.78 0.84 10.98
C PRO A 520 -18.61 1.03 11.94
N GLY A 521 -18.40 2.25 12.44
CA GLY A 521 -17.35 2.59 13.40
C GLY A 521 -17.86 2.69 14.84
N GLU A 522 -19.16 2.45 15.06
CA GLU A 522 -19.84 2.58 16.34
C GLU A 522 -20.29 1.21 16.86
N ARG A 523 -20.36 1.08 18.18
CA ARG A 523 -20.85 -0.13 18.85
C ARG A 523 -22.37 -0.16 18.85
N ILE A 524 -22.96 -1.13 18.14
CA ILE A 524 -24.42 -1.30 18.07
C ILE A 524 -25.02 -1.56 19.45
N GLU A 525 -24.29 -2.21 20.36
CA GLU A 525 -24.77 -2.57 21.70
C GLU A 525 -25.12 -1.35 22.55
N ALA A 526 -24.44 -0.22 22.33
CA ALA A 526 -24.75 1.03 23.02
C ALA A 526 -26.16 1.53 22.67
N TYR A 527 -26.58 1.32 21.42
CA TYR A 527 -27.91 1.66 20.92
C TYR A 527 -28.96 0.67 21.38
N ASP A 528 -28.68 -0.63 21.23
CA ASP A 528 -29.62 -1.69 21.61
C ASP A 528 -29.96 -1.63 23.09
N THR A 529 -28.95 -1.41 23.95
CA THR A 529 -29.14 -1.24 25.40
C THR A 529 -30.04 -0.05 25.68
N PHE A 530 -29.75 1.11 25.07
CA PHE A 530 -30.55 2.32 25.25
C PHE A 530 -32.01 2.13 24.81
N ILE A 531 -32.23 1.54 23.64
CA ILE A 531 -33.56 1.29 23.07
C ILE A 531 -34.35 0.31 23.95
N ALA A 532 -33.72 -0.76 24.42
CA ALA A 532 -34.35 -1.75 25.28
C ALA A 532 -34.74 -1.16 26.65
N ASP A 533 -33.82 -0.42 27.29
CA ASP A 533 -34.04 0.21 28.60
C ASP A 533 -35.16 1.26 28.59
N ASN A 534 -35.41 1.87 27.44
CA ASN A 534 -36.44 2.89 27.25
C ASN A 534 -37.69 2.37 26.53
N HIS A 535 -37.75 1.07 26.23
CA HIS A 535 -38.85 0.42 25.49
C HIS A 535 -39.23 1.13 24.18
N LEU A 536 -38.23 1.60 23.42
CA LEU A 536 -38.47 2.33 22.17
C LEU A 536 -38.72 1.34 21.02
N PRO A 537 -39.74 1.55 20.16
CA PRO A 537 -40.01 0.70 19.00
C PRO A 537 -39.08 1.04 17.82
N ILE A 538 -37.77 1.06 18.08
CA ILE A 538 -36.73 1.35 17.07
C ILE A 538 -36.04 0.04 16.69
N LYS A 539 -35.91 -0.21 15.39
CA LYS A 539 -35.05 -1.29 14.89
C LYS A 539 -33.64 -0.76 14.65
N THR A 540 -32.64 -1.53 15.02
CA THR A 540 -31.21 -1.20 14.83
C THR A 540 -30.60 -2.14 13.81
N ILE A 541 -29.80 -1.59 12.92
CA ILE A 541 -28.99 -2.38 12.00
C ILE A 541 -27.59 -1.78 11.89
N CYS A 542 -26.57 -2.62 11.97
CA CYS A 542 -25.20 -2.26 11.60
C CYS A 542 -24.87 -2.76 10.20
N ASP A 543 -25.31 -3.98 9.86
CA ASP A 543 -25.15 -4.59 8.55
C ASP A 543 -26.20 -4.13 7.53
N GLY A 544 -25.90 -4.38 6.26
CA GLY A 544 -26.73 -3.99 5.12
C GLY A 544 -26.15 -2.81 4.35
N TYR A 545 -26.57 -2.68 3.09
CA TYR A 545 -26.09 -1.63 2.20
C TYR A 545 -26.99 -0.41 2.28
N MET A 546 -26.41 0.79 2.39
CA MET A 546 -27.19 2.02 2.53
C MET A 546 -28.15 2.21 1.33
N ILE A 547 -27.66 1.97 0.11
CA ILE A 547 -28.48 2.01 -1.11
C ILE A 547 -29.74 1.14 -1.01
N GLU A 548 -29.64 -0.06 -0.45
CA GLU A 548 -30.75 -1.01 -0.32
C GLU A 548 -31.83 -0.47 0.62
N ILE A 549 -31.41 0.01 1.79
CA ILE A 549 -32.33 0.45 2.84
C ILE A 549 -32.94 1.80 2.47
N LEU A 550 -32.13 2.72 1.92
CA LEU A 550 -32.53 4.09 1.61
C LEU A 550 -33.65 4.13 0.56
N ARG A 551 -33.72 3.18 -0.37
CA ARG A 551 -34.81 3.06 -1.36
C ARG A 551 -36.20 2.83 -0.76
N HIS A 552 -36.26 2.36 0.48
CA HIS A 552 -37.50 2.13 1.21
C HIS A 552 -37.77 3.22 2.25
N CYS A 553 -36.92 4.24 2.31
CA CYS A 553 -37.00 5.35 3.23
C CYS A 553 -38.04 6.38 2.75
N ASP A 554 -38.86 6.87 3.67
CA ASP A 554 -39.78 7.97 3.40
C ASP A 554 -39.16 9.31 3.83
N MET A 555 -38.26 9.30 4.82
CA MET A 555 -37.47 10.46 5.26
C MET A 555 -36.17 10.04 5.94
N LEU A 556 -35.08 10.78 5.68
CA LEU A 556 -33.77 10.56 6.31
C LEU A 556 -33.49 11.62 7.39
N LEU A 557 -33.14 11.16 8.59
CA LEU A 557 -32.51 11.96 9.63
C LEU A 557 -31.02 11.60 9.70
N HIS A 558 -30.14 12.60 9.65
CA HIS A 558 -28.69 12.39 9.72
C HIS A 558 -28.00 13.51 10.51
N ALA A 559 -26.68 13.43 10.67
CA ALA A 559 -25.88 14.44 11.37
C ALA A 559 -24.59 14.73 10.57
N GLY A 560 -24.76 15.28 9.36
CA GLY A 560 -23.63 15.54 8.45
C GLY A 560 -23.04 14.30 7.77
N SER A 561 -23.89 13.39 7.28
CA SER A 561 -23.50 12.21 6.49
C SER A 561 -23.63 12.48 4.99
N THR A 562 -22.77 11.85 4.17
CA THR A 562 -22.87 11.88 2.70
C THR A 562 -24.15 11.26 2.19
N THR A 563 -24.81 10.43 3.01
CA THR A 563 -26.11 9.82 2.72
C THR A 563 -27.23 10.85 2.48
N SER A 564 -27.05 12.12 2.88
CA SER A 564 -28.00 13.18 2.50
C SER A 564 -28.04 13.44 0.99
N VAL A 565 -26.91 13.31 0.30
CA VAL A 565 -26.84 13.42 -1.15
C VAL A 565 -27.44 12.19 -1.81
N GLU A 566 -27.18 11.01 -1.27
CA GLU A 566 -27.80 9.76 -1.70
C GLU A 566 -29.33 9.83 -1.59
N ALA A 567 -29.86 10.40 -0.49
CA ALA A 567 -31.28 10.64 -0.30
C ALA A 567 -31.83 11.63 -1.34
N HIS A 568 -31.12 12.73 -1.61
CA HIS A 568 -31.50 13.67 -2.66
C HIS A 568 -31.65 12.98 -4.03
N LEU A 569 -30.69 12.14 -4.42
CA LEU A 569 -30.71 11.42 -5.70
C LEU A 569 -31.90 10.45 -5.82
N LEU A 570 -32.44 9.99 -4.69
CA LEU A 570 -33.66 9.16 -4.63
C LEU A 570 -34.94 10.00 -4.42
N GLY A 571 -34.84 11.33 -4.38
CA GLY A 571 -35.97 12.21 -4.08
C GLY A 571 -36.47 12.10 -2.64
N ILE A 572 -35.64 11.66 -1.70
CA ILE A 572 -36.01 11.49 -0.29
C ILE A 572 -35.67 12.78 0.48
N PRO A 573 -36.60 13.33 1.28
CA PRO A 573 -36.29 14.45 2.13
C PRO A 573 -35.27 14.06 3.20
N SER A 574 -34.24 14.90 3.40
CA SER A 574 -33.25 14.71 4.46
C SER A 574 -33.23 15.90 5.43
N ILE A 575 -32.96 15.62 6.71
CA ILE A 575 -32.82 16.63 7.77
C ILE A 575 -31.55 16.33 8.57
N ALA A 576 -30.70 17.33 8.77
CA ALA A 576 -29.59 17.23 9.71
C ALA A 576 -30.04 17.62 11.12
N TYR A 577 -30.01 16.69 12.07
CA TYR A 577 -30.19 16.99 13.48
C TYR A 577 -28.82 17.07 14.18
N TRP A 578 -28.45 18.28 14.57
CA TRP A 578 -27.13 18.56 15.16
C TRP A 578 -27.25 19.58 16.27
N VAL A 579 -26.93 19.23 17.52
CA VAL A 579 -27.21 20.11 18.67
C VAL A 579 -26.27 21.31 18.81
N GLN A 580 -25.08 21.30 18.20
CA GLN A 580 -24.13 22.40 18.34
C GLN A 580 -24.30 23.45 17.24
N GLU A 581 -24.70 24.66 17.60
CA GLU A 581 -24.73 25.80 16.67
C GLU A 581 -23.34 26.06 16.07
N GLY A 582 -23.31 26.40 14.77
CA GLY A 582 -22.08 26.82 14.09
C GLY A 582 -21.15 25.69 13.62
N SER A 583 -21.62 24.44 13.58
CA SER A 583 -20.87 23.36 12.92
C SER A 583 -20.57 23.73 11.47
N ARG A 584 -19.28 23.87 11.15
CA ARG A 584 -18.77 24.18 9.81
C ARG A 584 -18.70 22.96 8.90
N HIS A 585 -19.36 21.85 9.25
CA HIS A 585 -19.30 20.65 8.42
C HIS A 585 -19.87 20.98 7.03
N PRO A 586 -19.11 20.80 5.93
CA PRO A 586 -19.55 21.27 4.62
C PRO A 586 -20.89 20.68 4.17
N LEU A 587 -21.17 19.44 4.57
CA LEU A 587 -22.44 18.75 4.31
C LEU A 587 -23.66 19.41 4.95
N HIS A 588 -23.49 20.16 6.03
CA HIS A 588 -24.59 20.88 6.66
C HIS A 588 -25.14 22.01 5.77
N GLN A 589 -24.39 22.43 4.75
CA GLN A 589 -24.86 23.40 3.77
C GLN A 589 -25.82 22.79 2.73
N LEU A 590 -25.85 21.45 2.63
CA LEU A 590 -26.62 20.73 1.61
C LEU A 590 -28.05 20.41 2.06
N THR A 591 -28.26 20.29 3.37
CA THR A 591 -29.53 19.91 3.97
C THR A 591 -30.01 20.97 4.97
N PRO A 592 -31.31 21.06 5.25
CA PRO A 592 -31.81 21.78 6.42
C PRO A 592 -31.19 21.25 7.71
N ILE A 593 -30.81 22.16 8.62
CA ILE A 593 -30.24 21.84 9.93
C ILE A 593 -31.25 22.25 10.99
N VAL A 594 -31.46 21.38 11.97
CA VAL A 594 -32.26 21.64 13.16
C VAL A 594 -31.42 21.31 14.39
N ASN A 595 -31.43 22.22 15.37
CA ASN A 595 -30.60 22.11 16.58
C ASN A 595 -31.40 21.65 17.80
N THR A 596 -32.73 21.80 17.75
CA THR A 596 -33.66 21.38 18.81
C THR A 596 -34.74 20.45 18.26
N TYR A 597 -35.44 19.76 19.15
CA TYR A 597 -36.56 18.90 18.74
C TYR A 597 -37.75 19.74 18.25
N GLU A 598 -37.94 20.93 18.81
CA GLU A 598 -38.98 21.88 18.41
C GLU A 598 -38.75 22.43 16.99
N ASP A 599 -37.50 22.74 16.65
CA ASP A 599 -37.13 23.12 15.28
C ASP A 599 -37.35 21.95 14.31
N PHE A 600 -36.99 20.74 14.75
CA PHE A 600 -37.28 19.53 13.98
C PHE A 600 -38.77 19.38 13.72
N LEU A 601 -39.64 19.47 14.73
CA LEU A 601 -41.09 19.32 14.57
C LEU A 601 -41.66 20.31 13.54
N THR A 602 -41.21 21.56 13.62
CA THR A 602 -41.63 22.61 12.68
C THR A 602 -41.30 22.19 11.25
N PHE A 603 -40.02 21.86 11.01
CA PHE A 603 -39.56 21.47 9.68
C PHE A 603 -40.18 20.15 9.19
N PHE A 604 -40.23 19.14 10.05
CA PHE A 604 -40.79 17.81 9.80
C PHE A 604 -42.24 17.88 9.35
N SER A 605 -43.05 18.71 10.02
CA SER A 605 -44.49 18.85 9.71
C SER A 605 -44.77 19.52 8.35
N GLU A 606 -43.84 20.35 7.88
CA GLU A 606 -43.97 21.09 6.62
C GLU A 606 -43.30 20.38 5.43
N THR A 607 -42.47 19.37 5.71
CA THR A 607 -41.66 18.70 4.67
C THR A 607 -42.49 17.70 3.88
N PRO A 608 -42.68 17.89 2.57
CA PRO A 608 -43.33 16.90 1.73
C PRO A 608 -42.46 15.63 1.62
N LEU A 609 -43.10 14.46 1.77
CA LEU A 609 -42.45 13.18 1.53
C LEU A 609 -42.15 12.99 0.04
N HIS A 610 -41.15 12.16 -0.26
CA HIS A 610 -40.70 11.86 -1.63
C HIS A 610 -40.34 13.11 -2.45
N THR A 611 -39.94 14.18 -1.77
CA THR A 611 -39.33 15.35 -2.38
C THR A 611 -38.04 15.67 -1.62
N SER A 612 -36.93 15.78 -2.35
CA SER A 612 -35.66 16.20 -1.75
C SER A 612 -35.78 17.58 -1.09
N THR A 613 -35.12 17.73 0.06
CA THR A 613 -34.92 19.01 0.76
C THR A 613 -33.67 19.76 0.28
N MET A 614 -32.77 19.11 -0.46
CA MET A 614 -31.64 19.76 -1.13
C MET A 614 -32.13 20.47 -2.40
N THR A 615 -31.72 21.73 -2.56
CA THR A 615 -32.05 22.58 -3.72
C THR A 615 -31.03 22.39 -4.85
N GLU A 616 -31.41 22.75 -6.07
CA GLU A 616 -30.49 22.74 -7.24
C GLU A 616 -29.24 23.58 -7.00
N GLU A 617 -29.36 24.76 -6.37
CA GLU A 617 -28.21 25.60 -6.03
C GLU A 617 -27.22 24.88 -5.09
N ARG A 618 -27.73 24.11 -4.12
CA ARG A 618 -26.90 23.33 -3.20
C ARG A 618 -26.26 22.13 -3.89
N LEU A 619 -26.98 21.46 -4.80
CA LEU A 619 -26.43 20.40 -5.63
C LEU A 619 -25.32 20.95 -6.54
N GLU A 620 -25.55 22.08 -7.21
CA GLU A 620 -24.56 22.73 -8.07
C GLU A 620 -23.32 23.12 -7.25
N PHE A 621 -23.51 23.68 -6.06
CA PHE A 621 -22.40 23.96 -5.13
C PHE A 621 -21.63 22.67 -4.79
N ALA A 622 -22.32 21.60 -4.44
CA ALA A 622 -21.72 20.30 -4.12
C ALA A 622 -20.93 19.70 -5.30
N GLN A 623 -21.46 19.79 -6.52
CA GLN A 623 -20.79 19.34 -7.74
C GLN A 623 -19.53 20.17 -8.03
N ASN A 624 -19.62 21.49 -7.89
CA ASN A 624 -18.52 22.40 -8.17
C ASN A 624 -17.40 22.36 -7.11
N THR A 625 -17.69 21.92 -5.89
CA THR A 625 -16.74 21.97 -4.77
C THR A 625 -16.28 20.59 -4.30
N PHE A 626 -17.18 19.65 -4.04
CA PHE A 626 -16.85 18.41 -3.34
C PHE A 626 -16.67 17.23 -4.29
N TRP A 627 -17.63 17.01 -5.18
CA TRP A 627 -17.79 15.71 -5.83
C TRP A 627 -17.62 15.71 -7.34
N GLY A 628 -17.47 16.87 -7.96
CA GLY A 628 -17.46 16.96 -9.42
C GLY A 628 -18.85 16.65 -9.98
N THR A 629 -18.91 16.31 -11.26
CA THR A 629 -20.18 15.97 -11.92
C THR A 629 -20.81 14.74 -11.27
N ILE A 630 -22.09 14.86 -10.91
CA ILE A 630 -22.93 13.76 -10.40
C ILE A 630 -23.97 13.46 -11.48
N ASP A 631 -23.59 12.63 -12.45
CA ASP A 631 -24.37 12.36 -13.66
C ASP A 631 -24.50 10.86 -13.97
N GLY A 632 -24.13 9.97 -13.05
CA GLY A 632 -24.21 8.52 -13.29
C GLY A 632 -23.02 7.92 -14.06
N HIS A 633 -22.07 8.75 -14.52
CA HIS A 633 -21.00 8.34 -15.44
C HIS A 633 -19.59 8.45 -14.85
N ALA A 634 -19.41 8.56 -13.53
CA ALA A 634 -18.09 8.71 -12.94
C ALA A 634 -17.24 7.43 -13.06
N CYS A 635 -17.83 6.25 -12.93
CA CYS A 635 -17.18 4.95 -13.10
C CYS A 635 -16.77 4.72 -14.56
N GLU A 636 -17.56 5.21 -15.53
CA GLU A 636 -17.22 5.16 -16.95
C GLU A 636 -15.98 6.04 -17.23
N ARG A 637 -15.98 7.28 -16.73
CA ARG A 637 -14.81 8.17 -16.83
C ARG A 637 -13.57 7.59 -16.15
N ALA A 638 -13.74 6.96 -14.99
CA ALA A 638 -12.66 6.26 -14.30
C ALA A 638 -12.13 5.07 -15.11
N ALA A 639 -13.02 4.21 -15.62
CA ALA A 639 -12.65 3.07 -16.45
C ALA A 639 -11.87 3.52 -17.70
N LYS A 640 -12.31 4.60 -18.35
CA LYS A 640 -11.59 5.18 -19.49
C LYS A 640 -10.19 5.67 -19.11
N ALA A 641 -10.05 6.38 -17.99
CA ALA A 641 -8.74 6.85 -17.55
C ALA A 641 -7.76 5.70 -17.25
N ILE A 642 -8.28 4.59 -16.72
CA ILE A 642 -7.52 3.37 -16.45
C ILE A 642 -7.14 2.65 -17.75
N ASP A 643 -8.07 2.55 -18.69
CA ASP A 643 -7.82 1.96 -20.01
C ASP A 643 -6.73 2.73 -20.77
N ASP A 644 -6.80 4.06 -20.77
CA ASP A 644 -5.77 4.93 -21.38
C ASP A 644 -4.39 4.70 -20.74
N LEU A 645 -4.32 4.46 -19.43
CA LEU A 645 -3.07 4.10 -18.73
C LEU A 645 -2.55 2.72 -19.19
N ILE A 646 -3.42 1.71 -19.25
CA ILE A 646 -3.06 0.35 -19.61
C ILE A 646 -2.59 0.27 -21.07
N ALA A 647 -3.27 0.97 -21.99
CA ALA A 647 -2.93 0.99 -23.41
C ALA A 647 -1.51 1.54 -23.68
N GLY A 648 -1.00 2.40 -22.80
CA GLY A 648 0.37 2.92 -22.86
C GLY A 648 1.44 2.00 -22.29
N SER A 649 1.07 0.89 -21.64
CA SER A 649 1.98 0.05 -20.89
C SER A 649 2.39 -1.23 -21.61
N THR A 650 3.67 -1.55 -21.53
CA THR A 650 4.25 -2.83 -21.99
C THR A 650 4.65 -3.73 -20.82
N ASN A 651 4.26 -3.37 -19.60
CA ASN A 651 4.63 -4.10 -18.40
C ASN A 651 4.05 -5.52 -18.44
N VAL A 652 4.87 -6.48 -18.03
CA VAL A 652 4.48 -7.89 -17.88
C VAL A 652 4.66 -8.25 -16.41
N PRO A 653 3.56 -8.51 -15.68
CA PRO A 653 3.61 -8.93 -14.29
C PRO A 653 4.43 -10.20 -14.11
N TYR A 654 5.26 -10.23 -13.08
CA TYR A 654 6.13 -11.36 -12.80
C TYR A 654 6.06 -11.75 -11.32
N ARG A 655 6.53 -12.96 -11.00
CA ARG A 655 6.54 -13.50 -9.63
C ARG A 655 7.98 -13.74 -9.22
N PHE A 656 8.35 -13.52 -7.96
CA PHE A 656 9.64 -13.99 -7.48
C PHE A 656 9.56 -15.47 -7.10
N PRO A 657 10.60 -16.29 -7.33
CA PRO A 657 10.61 -17.68 -6.87
C PRO A 657 10.39 -17.83 -5.36
N THR A 658 10.71 -16.78 -4.59
CA THR A 658 10.54 -16.74 -3.13
C THR A 658 9.20 -16.18 -2.68
N ASP A 659 8.29 -15.87 -3.61
CA ASP A 659 6.92 -15.53 -3.27
C ASP A 659 6.27 -16.77 -2.68
N ALA A 660 6.38 -16.91 -1.36
CA ALA A 660 5.75 -18.00 -0.63
C ALA A 660 4.25 -17.72 -0.59
N TRP A 661 3.48 -18.68 -1.11
CA TRP A 661 2.05 -18.68 -0.91
C TRP A 661 1.78 -19.09 0.54
N THR A 662 1.30 -18.17 1.36
CA THR A 662 0.85 -18.50 2.71
C THR A 662 -0.58 -19.02 2.60
N SER A 663 -0.80 -20.31 2.86
CA SER A 663 -2.15 -20.88 2.83
C SER A 663 -3.04 -20.44 4.01
N HIS A 664 -2.55 -19.55 4.87
CA HIS A 664 -3.28 -19.04 6.03
C HIS A 664 -4.05 -17.79 5.64
N THR A 665 -5.34 -17.97 5.42
CA THR A 665 -6.33 -16.90 5.54
C THR A 665 -6.61 -16.73 7.02
N ASP A 666 -5.90 -15.81 7.68
CA ASP A 666 -6.40 -15.30 8.96
C ASP A 666 -7.69 -14.53 8.63
N THR A 667 -8.83 -15.12 8.94
CA THR A 667 -10.10 -14.39 8.88
C THR A 667 -10.03 -13.34 9.98
N ALA A 668 -9.72 -12.09 9.62
CA ALA A 668 -9.87 -10.98 10.55
C ALA A 668 -11.29 -11.03 11.13
N GLU A 669 -11.40 -10.90 12.45
CA GLU A 669 -12.68 -10.78 13.13
C GLU A 669 -13.50 -9.67 12.45
N ASN A 670 -14.67 -10.01 11.93
CA ASN A 670 -15.56 -9.08 11.23
C ASN A 670 -16.66 -8.59 12.18
N ASP A 671 -16.32 -8.35 13.43
CA ASP A 671 -17.27 -8.05 14.50
C ASP A 671 -18.07 -6.76 14.22
N MET A 672 -17.54 -5.89 13.36
CA MET A 672 -18.15 -4.61 12.97
C MET A 672 -18.86 -4.66 11.60
N GLY A 673 -18.94 -5.82 10.94
CA GLY A 673 -19.60 -5.95 9.62
C GLY A 673 -18.91 -5.16 8.48
N LEU A 674 -17.65 -4.75 8.69
CA LEU A 674 -16.90 -3.90 7.77
C LEU A 674 -16.41 -4.65 6.53
N TYR A 675 -16.14 -5.94 6.69
CA TYR A 675 -15.46 -6.75 5.68
C TYR A 675 -16.43 -7.58 4.85
N LEU A 676 -16.06 -7.76 3.57
CA LEU A 676 -16.76 -8.61 2.62
C LEU A 676 -16.19 -10.02 2.63
N THR A 677 -17.07 -10.99 2.46
CA THR A 677 -16.67 -12.35 2.07
C THR A 677 -16.51 -12.45 0.55
N ILE A 678 -15.68 -13.41 0.09
CA ILE A 678 -15.55 -13.72 -1.34
C ILE A 678 -16.91 -14.13 -1.93
N ALA A 679 -17.71 -14.89 -1.18
CA ALA A 679 -19.03 -15.34 -1.62
C ALA A 679 -20.01 -14.18 -1.85
N GLU A 680 -19.97 -13.14 -1.01
CA GLU A 680 -20.78 -11.93 -1.22
C GLU A 680 -20.37 -11.18 -2.48
N ILE A 681 -19.05 -11.00 -2.70
CA ILE A 681 -18.53 -10.39 -3.93
C ILE A 681 -19.01 -11.19 -5.14
N GLU A 682 -18.82 -12.51 -5.16
CA GLU A 682 -19.24 -13.38 -6.26
C GLU A 682 -20.75 -13.31 -6.53
N LYS A 683 -21.57 -13.27 -5.47
CA LYS A 683 -23.02 -13.09 -5.57
C LYS A 683 -23.35 -11.81 -6.34
N TYR A 684 -22.84 -10.66 -5.90
CA TYR A 684 -23.17 -9.37 -6.51
C TYR A 684 -22.49 -9.17 -7.87
N THR A 685 -21.28 -9.71 -8.09
CA THR A 685 -20.64 -9.75 -9.42
C THR A 685 -21.51 -10.48 -10.43
N LYS A 686 -22.03 -11.67 -10.07
CA LYS A 686 -22.92 -12.42 -10.96
C LYS A 686 -24.18 -11.62 -11.29
N LEU A 687 -24.79 -11.00 -10.29
CA LEU A 687 -25.98 -10.18 -10.45
C LEU A 687 -25.73 -8.98 -11.38
N ILE A 688 -24.66 -8.22 -11.15
CA ILE A 688 -24.33 -7.06 -11.99
C ILE A 688 -24.04 -7.46 -13.43
N LYS A 689 -23.40 -8.62 -13.67
CA LYS A 689 -23.17 -9.13 -15.02
C LYS A 689 -24.44 -9.54 -15.78
N THR A 690 -25.56 -9.75 -15.08
CA THR A 690 -26.85 -10.03 -15.74
C THR A 690 -27.61 -8.78 -16.15
N LEU A 691 -27.18 -7.61 -15.67
CA LEU A 691 -27.83 -6.35 -16.00
C LEU A 691 -27.28 -5.80 -17.31
N GLU A 692 -28.19 -5.42 -18.21
CA GLU A 692 -27.85 -4.55 -19.32
C GLU A 692 -27.75 -3.12 -18.76
N PHE A 693 -26.55 -2.56 -18.61
CA PHE A 693 -26.44 -1.13 -18.37
C PHE A 693 -26.75 -0.40 -19.67
N GLN A 694 -27.74 0.48 -19.63
CA GLN A 694 -28.19 1.26 -20.77
C GLN A 694 -27.25 2.43 -21.07
#